data_AF-A0A6L3F6P1-F1
#
_entry.id   AF-A0A6L3F6P1-F1
#
_cell.length_a   1.000
_cell.length_b   1.000
_cell.length_c   1.000
_cell.angle_alpha   90.00
_cell.angle_beta   90.00
_cell.angle_gamma   90.00
#
_symmetry.space_group_name_H-M   'P 1'
#
loop_
_entity.id
_entity.type
_entity.pdbx_description
1 polymer ?
#
loop_
_entity_poly.entity_id
_entity_poly.type
_entity_poly.pdbx_seq_one_letter_code
_entity_poly.pdbx_strand_id
1 'polypeptide(L)'
;MCQTRHVFRFLFSVFCFLFFVGCHNEDVPDVVVRVEETAVFTPTAQPTNTPAPTFTPSATPTQMETTVPTNTPTHDPTSTPTPTRFPELLLTPEAPPTDEIAYHLVPWSPDYAHNLALLLEDYHESIRVHFSSSTLREIYLHSFGYASFAYTEAQLRYPDDARKDYWQLGEIANFVVSNDFSDISLYQKIIVEHLNSGRLSVGELPQWFKQYPFAYGLKVDELKPLPGYKSSHIITIVNESYSGFGNATFWLLEQSDGFVSYQLYSNLGYPISSGYSWSIVDLTGDDILDIIISASSHSGTMIGEVSTILDLSSVPPVQLGFGPQKTGFLRSSRETIAQIMPNSEITNLHISGGAPTSCPDWHTNIFYWNGQWFEQTEFKITNSYTIPEFCVFTLDEPNWQRLSEIEKEEILSWFEREFGDIRPTGIDHRVGEEFAEDAQDEFRYLLAMHHAMLGHFSEAQNLLEKIITTPSVSNSQWLDPALTFLSIYQSPTDLYRACVEVNIKCNPQEAITGVAELLSVATPSDMLAALDEIGIPILAYGWFDFDDNRLPEKWFVTRHQKEGELELWIISQVGTSIKVMYVDSIETFEPEFRIHTRLNIGYHFDATTSYIPFTIGSDQVYAFYRRQIDQEPFIVKFDRYEPYVYGQIQRQTILGSDGSIGYLLSGGDPQELLTQLKTLANSPDFEPDNRYYYHLGLTYELLGDEENAVNAYLLAWQDCCDTWEFAYPDLVTANPYAIMARAKLEPVP
;
A
#
# COMPACT_ATOMS: atom_id res chain seq x y z
N MET A 1 15.98 -45.08 45.61
CA MET A 1 15.68 -43.75 46.15
C MET A 1 15.80 -42.75 45.01
N CYS A 2 14.73 -42.02 44.76
CA CYS A 2 14.44 -41.24 43.56
C CYS A 2 15.46 -40.13 43.27
N GLN A 3 15.72 -39.89 41.99
CA GLN A 3 15.47 -38.56 41.42
C GLN A 3 15.25 -38.62 39.90
N THR A 4 14.25 -37.85 39.51
CA THR A 4 13.57 -37.74 38.22
C THR A 4 14.15 -36.57 37.43
N ARG A 5 14.30 -36.73 36.12
CA ARG A 5 13.94 -35.76 35.06
C ARG A 5 14.46 -36.26 33.71
N HIS A 6 13.54 -36.64 32.84
CA HIS A 6 13.51 -36.38 31.39
C HIS A 6 12.25 -37.05 30.81
N VAL A 7 11.83 -36.56 29.64
CA VAL A 7 10.71 -37.03 28.79
C VAL A 7 9.37 -36.33 29.03
N PHE A 8 9.11 -35.28 28.24
CA PHE A 8 7.79 -34.99 27.66
C PHE A 8 7.97 -34.05 26.45
N ARG A 9 8.26 -34.65 25.28
CA ARG A 9 8.02 -34.13 23.93
C ARG A 9 7.79 -35.37 23.07
N PHE A 10 6.74 -35.37 22.26
CA PHE A 10 6.11 -36.47 21.49
C PHE A 10 4.81 -37.00 22.09
N LEU A 11 3.70 -36.36 21.71
CA LEU A 11 2.37 -36.95 21.52
C LEU A 11 1.43 -35.79 21.12
N PHE A 12 1.27 -35.51 19.83
CA PHE A 12 0.06 -34.90 19.24
C PHE A 12 0.22 -34.83 17.71
N SER A 13 0.29 -36.00 17.09
CA SER A 13 0.03 -36.23 15.68
C SER A 13 -0.22 -37.72 15.52
N VAL A 14 -1.19 -38.09 14.70
CA VAL A 14 -1.76 -39.45 14.52
C VAL A 14 -2.92 -39.75 15.49
N PHE A 15 -4.07 -39.11 15.29
CA PHE A 15 -5.41 -39.68 15.56
C PHE A 15 -6.51 -38.72 15.07
N CYS A 16 -6.68 -38.57 13.75
CA CYS A 16 -7.90 -38.00 13.15
C CYS A 16 -7.90 -38.23 11.62
N PHE A 17 -7.83 -39.49 11.22
CA PHE A 17 -8.20 -39.94 9.88
C PHE A 17 -8.87 -41.30 10.08
N LEU A 18 -10.04 -41.49 9.48
CA LEU A 18 -10.97 -42.62 9.59
C LEU A 18 -12.07 -42.45 10.64
N PHE A 19 -13.20 -41.88 10.23
CA PHE A 19 -14.56 -42.42 10.37
C PHE A 19 -15.56 -41.32 9.95
N PHE A 20 -16.13 -41.42 8.75
CA PHE A 20 -17.56 -41.19 8.46
C PHE A 20 -17.81 -41.40 6.96
N VAL A 21 -18.15 -42.64 6.62
CA VAL A 21 -18.95 -43.00 5.43
C VAL A 21 -20.27 -43.51 6.00
N GLY A 22 -21.39 -42.87 5.65
CA GLY A 22 -22.72 -43.28 6.10
C GLY A 22 -23.82 -42.44 5.43
N CYS A 23 -24.52 -43.08 4.50
CA CYS A 23 -25.56 -42.58 3.60
C CYS A 23 -26.71 -41.78 4.27
N HIS A 24 -27.15 -40.71 3.61
CA HIS A 24 -28.58 -40.44 3.41
C HIS A 24 -28.84 -39.65 2.12
N ASN A 25 -29.60 -40.28 1.21
CA ASN A 25 -30.30 -39.65 0.10
C ASN A 25 -31.63 -39.16 0.65
N GLU A 26 -31.96 -37.88 0.48
CA GLU A 26 -33.35 -37.44 0.41
C GLU A 26 -33.52 -36.46 -0.76
N ASP A 27 -34.55 -36.74 -1.55
CA ASP A 27 -34.95 -36.12 -2.79
C ASP A 27 -35.35 -34.64 -2.61
N VAL A 28 -34.72 -33.75 -3.38
CA VAL A 28 -35.21 -32.38 -3.60
C VAL A 28 -35.83 -32.31 -5.00
N PRO A 29 -37.08 -31.84 -5.16
CA PRO A 29 -37.72 -31.77 -6.46
C PRO A 29 -37.16 -30.62 -7.31
N ASP A 30 -36.81 -30.94 -8.56
CA ASP A 30 -36.50 -29.98 -9.62
C ASP A 30 -37.68 -29.02 -9.87
N VAL A 31 -37.48 -27.74 -9.59
CA VAL A 31 -38.35 -26.66 -10.07
C VAL A 31 -37.88 -26.23 -11.44
N VAL A 32 -38.53 -26.75 -12.47
CA VAL A 32 -38.37 -26.32 -13.86
C VAL A 32 -39.06 -24.96 -14.05
N VAL A 33 -38.28 -23.88 -14.09
CA VAL A 33 -38.76 -22.56 -14.55
C VAL A 33 -38.72 -22.55 -16.07
N ARG A 34 -39.92 -22.52 -16.66
CA ARG A 34 -40.18 -22.42 -18.09
C ARG A 34 -40.12 -20.94 -18.50
N VAL A 35 -39.12 -20.55 -19.28
CA VAL A 35 -39.11 -19.24 -19.95
C VAL A 35 -39.77 -19.39 -21.32
N GLU A 36 -40.87 -18.66 -21.53
CA GLU A 36 -41.59 -18.59 -22.80
C GLU A 36 -40.82 -17.73 -23.81
N GLU A 37 -40.49 -18.32 -24.96
CA GLU A 37 -40.09 -17.63 -26.19
C GLU A 37 -41.32 -17.09 -26.93
N THR A 38 -41.32 -15.80 -27.29
CA THR A 38 -41.74 -15.27 -28.61
C THR A 38 -41.28 -13.80 -28.67
N ALA A 39 -40.74 -13.21 -29.74
CA ALA A 39 -41.02 -13.43 -31.15
C ALA A 39 -39.89 -13.04 -32.12
N VAL A 40 -40.05 -13.60 -33.31
CA VAL A 40 -39.29 -13.61 -34.57
C VAL A 40 -39.23 -12.24 -35.27
N PHE A 41 -38.10 -11.95 -35.91
CA PHE A 41 -38.07 -11.24 -37.20
C PHE A 41 -37.04 -11.87 -38.16
N THR A 42 -37.47 -12.05 -39.40
CA THR A 42 -36.88 -12.80 -40.53
C THR A 42 -35.81 -12.00 -41.30
N PRO A 43 -34.92 -12.65 -42.09
CA PRO A 43 -33.72 -12.06 -42.67
C PRO A 43 -33.90 -11.63 -44.14
N THR A 44 -33.01 -10.77 -44.66
CA THR A 44 -32.84 -10.59 -46.12
C THR A 44 -31.39 -10.27 -46.52
N ALA A 45 -30.81 -11.21 -47.28
CA ALA A 45 -29.86 -11.15 -48.39
C ALA A 45 -28.46 -10.45 -48.30
N GLN A 46 -27.44 -11.30 -48.47
CA GLN A 46 -26.08 -11.16 -49.05
C GLN A 46 -26.04 -10.57 -50.51
N PRO A 47 -24.87 -10.47 -51.20
CA PRO A 47 -23.45 -10.34 -50.79
C PRO A 47 -22.68 -9.24 -51.59
N THR A 48 -21.42 -8.95 -51.24
CA THR A 48 -20.42 -8.44 -52.22
C THR A 48 -19.05 -9.04 -51.95
N ASN A 49 -18.53 -9.76 -52.94
CA ASN A 49 -17.19 -10.35 -53.02
C ASN A 49 -16.19 -9.29 -53.53
N THR A 50 -14.98 -9.23 -52.94
CA THR A 50 -13.76 -8.72 -53.60
C THR A 50 -12.52 -9.42 -52.97
N PRO A 51 -11.47 -9.77 -53.75
CA PRO A 51 -10.70 -11.00 -53.55
C PRO A 51 -9.36 -10.85 -52.80
N ALA A 52 -8.90 -12.00 -52.26
CA ALA A 52 -7.58 -12.19 -51.68
C ALA A 52 -6.51 -12.43 -52.78
N PRO A 53 -5.30 -11.84 -52.67
CA PRO A 53 -4.16 -12.22 -53.50
C PRO A 53 -3.40 -13.41 -52.92
N THR A 54 -3.27 -14.46 -53.73
CA THR A 54 -2.38 -15.61 -53.53
C THR A 54 -0.98 -15.27 -54.03
N PHE A 55 0.06 -15.51 -53.23
CA PHE A 55 1.44 -15.54 -53.71
C PHE A 55 2.04 -16.94 -53.60
N THR A 56 2.72 -17.33 -54.69
CA THR A 56 3.27 -18.64 -55.02
C THR A 56 4.70 -18.80 -54.49
N PRO A 57 5.10 -19.97 -53.95
CA PRO A 57 6.51 -20.24 -53.67
C PRO A 57 7.26 -20.65 -54.96
N SER A 58 8.39 -20.00 -55.22
CA SER A 58 9.32 -20.39 -56.29
C SER A 58 10.46 -21.21 -55.69
N ALA A 59 10.52 -22.50 -56.04
CA ALA A 59 11.67 -23.36 -55.81
C ALA A 59 12.54 -23.38 -57.07
N THR A 60 13.86 -23.28 -56.91
CA THR A 60 14.82 -23.64 -57.96
C THR A 60 15.89 -24.56 -57.36
N PRO A 61 16.13 -25.76 -57.93
CA PRO A 61 17.13 -26.72 -57.47
C PRO A 61 18.44 -26.60 -58.28
N THR A 62 19.56 -27.00 -57.69
CA THR A 62 20.70 -27.54 -58.47
C THR A 62 21.44 -28.57 -57.62
N GLN A 63 21.31 -29.84 -58.02
CA GLN A 63 22.19 -30.94 -57.61
C GLN A 63 23.49 -30.89 -58.42
N MET A 64 24.60 -31.29 -57.80
CA MET A 64 25.57 -32.17 -58.46
C MET A 64 26.26 -33.05 -57.42
N GLU A 65 26.11 -34.36 -57.59
CA GLU A 65 26.88 -35.40 -56.90
C GLU A 65 28.28 -35.50 -57.50
N THR A 66 29.28 -35.82 -56.68
CA THR A 66 30.41 -36.65 -57.10
C THR A 66 30.88 -37.49 -55.91
N THR A 67 30.68 -38.80 -56.03
CA THR A 67 31.26 -39.84 -55.18
C THR A 67 32.62 -40.27 -55.73
N VAL A 68 33.63 -40.51 -54.88
CA VAL A 68 34.55 -41.68 -54.90
C VAL A 68 35.22 -41.78 -53.51
N PRO A 69 35.40 -42.98 -52.92
CA PRO A 69 35.81 -43.17 -51.52
C PRO A 69 37.34 -43.32 -51.35
N THR A 70 37.82 -43.34 -50.10
CA THR A 70 38.65 -44.42 -49.48
C THR A 70 39.63 -43.88 -48.42
N ASN A 71 39.73 -44.65 -47.32
CA ASN A 71 40.78 -44.75 -46.30
C ASN A 71 40.75 -43.83 -45.07
N THR A 72 40.32 -44.42 -43.97
CA THR A 72 40.74 -44.16 -42.59
C THR A 72 42.27 -44.16 -42.47
N PRO A 73 42.84 -43.18 -41.75
CA PRO A 73 43.65 -43.53 -40.60
C PRO A 73 43.20 -42.75 -39.37
N THR A 74 42.97 -43.52 -38.30
CA THR A 74 42.82 -43.08 -36.93
C THR A 74 44.04 -42.25 -36.52
N HIS A 75 43.84 -40.97 -36.27
CA HIS A 75 44.76 -40.13 -35.52
C HIS A 75 43.94 -39.44 -34.43
N ASP A 76 44.27 -39.74 -33.17
CA ASP A 76 43.83 -38.98 -32.01
C ASP A 76 44.12 -37.50 -32.23
N PRO A 77 43.10 -36.61 -32.26
CA PRO A 77 43.33 -35.23 -31.88
C PRO A 77 43.30 -35.21 -30.35
N THR A 78 44.51 -35.23 -29.79
CA THR A 78 44.84 -34.61 -28.50
C THR A 78 43.88 -33.44 -28.28
N SER A 79 43.02 -33.55 -27.26
CA SER A 79 42.15 -32.47 -26.81
C SER A 79 43.05 -31.32 -26.40
N THR A 80 43.33 -30.43 -27.34
CA THR A 80 43.75 -29.08 -27.01
C THR A 80 42.47 -28.43 -26.50
N PRO A 81 42.34 -28.09 -25.20
CA PRO A 81 41.22 -27.28 -24.76
C PRO A 81 41.32 -25.99 -25.57
N THR A 82 40.40 -25.81 -26.51
CA THR A 82 40.16 -24.47 -27.04
C THR A 82 39.58 -23.73 -25.85
N PRO A 83 40.22 -22.66 -25.34
CA PRO A 83 39.61 -21.89 -24.28
C PRO A 83 38.34 -21.30 -24.88
N THR A 84 37.19 -21.81 -24.44
CA THR A 84 35.91 -21.14 -24.68
C THR A 84 36.08 -19.77 -24.04
N ARG A 85 36.21 -18.74 -24.88
CA ARG A 85 36.67 -17.39 -24.53
C ARG A 85 35.66 -16.58 -23.72
N PHE A 86 34.74 -17.27 -23.07
CA PHE A 86 33.67 -16.70 -22.26
C PHE A 86 33.51 -17.63 -21.05
N PRO A 87 33.74 -17.16 -19.82
CA PRO A 87 33.25 -17.90 -18.66
C PRO A 87 31.74 -18.07 -18.86
N GLU A 88 31.23 -19.31 -18.83
CA GLU A 88 29.79 -19.53 -18.77
C GLU A 88 29.30 -18.78 -17.54
N LEU A 89 28.48 -17.75 -17.75
CA LEU A 89 27.88 -17.02 -16.65
C LEU A 89 26.86 -17.96 -15.99
N LEU A 90 27.15 -18.36 -14.76
CA LEU A 90 26.30 -19.23 -13.96
C LEU A 90 25.57 -18.41 -12.90
N LEU A 91 24.29 -18.74 -12.68
CA LEU A 91 23.46 -18.14 -11.62
C LEU A 91 23.98 -18.42 -10.20
N THR A 92 24.91 -19.38 -10.06
CA THR A 92 25.60 -19.70 -8.81
C THR A 92 27.11 -19.71 -9.08
N PRO A 93 27.82 -18.58 -8.88
CA PRO A 93 29.26 -18.54 -9.02
C PRO A 93 29.87 -19.35 -7.87
N GLU A 94 30.87 -20.17 -8.16
CA GLU A 94 31.70 -20.78 -7.12
C GLU A 94 32.46 -19.69 -6.35
N ALA A 95 32.78 -19.93 -5.08
CA ALA A 95 33.63 -19.01 -4.32
C ALA A 95 34.98 -18.80 -5.03
N PRO A 96 35.57 -17.60 -4.95
CA PRO A 96 36.91 -17.39 -5.47
C PRO A 96 37.86 -18.42 -4.83
N PRO A 97 38.70 -19.11 -5.63
CA PRO A 97 39.76 -19.96 -5.10
C PRO A 97 40.54 -19.22 -4.02
N THR A 98 40.81 -19.91 -2.91
CA THR A 98 41.56 -19.36 -1.77
C THR A 98 43.08 -19.35 -1.99
N ASP A 99 43.53 -19.93 -3.11
CA ASP A 99 44.92 -19.88 -3.56
C ASP A 99 45.24 -18.50 -4.18
N GLU A 100 46.52 -18.08 -4.22
CA GLU A 100 47.01 -16.82 -4.80
C GLU A 100 46.84 -16.75 -6.33
N ILE A 101 45.62 -16.88 -6.84
CA ILE A 101 45.29 -16.66 -8.24
C ILE A 101 45.20 -15.15 -8.44
N ALA A 102 46.09 -14.60 -9.26
CA ALA A 102 45.97 -13.22 -9.71
C ALA A 102 44.77 -13.10 -10.66
N TYR A 103 44.03 -12.00 -10.56
CA TYR A 103 42.91 -11.67 -11.43
C TYR A 103 43.18 -10.36 -12.17
N HIS A 104 42.55 -10.20 -13.34
CA HIS A 104 42.50 -8.95 -14.06
C HIS A 104 41.06 -8.65 -14.50
N LEU A 105 40.81 -7.40 -14.92
CA LEU A 105 39.48 -7.01 -15.38
C LEU A 105 39.20 -7.54 -16.79
N VAL A 106 38.04 -8.18 -16.95
CA VAL A 106 37.54 -8.63 -18.26
C VAL A 106 37.14 -7.41 -19.09
N PRO A 107 37.46 -7.37 -20.39
CA PRO A 107 36.91 -6.36 -21.30
C PRO A 107 35.39 -6.41 -21.28
N TRP A 108 34.77 -5.44 -20.62
CA TRP A 108 33.33 -5.24 -20.67
C TRP A 108 32.98 -4.82 -22.10
N SER A 109 32.09 -5.54 -22.78
CA SER A 109 31.55 -5.16 -24.09
C SER A 109 30.05 -4.88 -23.98
N PRO A 110 29.44 -4.18 -24.94
CA PRO A 110 27.98 -4.01 -24.97
C PRO A 110 27.20 -5.33 -24.97
N ASP A 111 27.70 -6.36 -25.66
CA ASP A 111 27.08 -7.70 -25.68
C ASP A 111 27.19 -8.40 -24.32
N TYR A 112 28.33 -8.23 -23.65
CA TYR A 112 28.53 -8.81 -22.32
C TYR A 112 27.61 -8.16 -21.29
N ALA A 113 27.50 -6.83 -21.31
CA ALA A 113 26.61 -6.09 -20.43
C ALA A 113 25.14 -6.50 -20.63
N HIS A 114 24.71 -6.64 -21.89
CA HIS A 114 23.36 -7.08 -22.22
C HIS A 114 23.07 -8.51 -21.74
N ASN A 115 23.99 -9.45 -21.98
CA ASN A 115 23.80 -10.84 -21.55
C ASN A 115 23.81 -10.98 -20.02
N LEU A 116 24.61 -10.18 -19.30
CA LEU A 116 24.58 -10.16 -17.85
C LEU A 116 23.24 -9.65 -17.32
N ALA A 117 22.69 -8.58 -17.90
CA ALA A 117 21.39 -8.06 -17.51
C ALA A 117 20.27 -9.09 -17.73
N LEU A 118 20.24 -9.76 -18.89
CA LEU A 118 19.29 -10.85 -19.18
C LEU A 118 19.42 -12.01 -18.20
N LEU A 119 20.64 -12.40 -17.84
CA LEU A 119 20.86 -13.46 -16.85
C LEU A 119 20.30 -13.09 -15.47
N LEU A 120 20.45 -11.83 -15.07
CA LEU A 120 19.91 -11.32 -13.80
C LEU A 120 18.38 -11.17 -13.85
N GLU A 121 17.78 -11.01 -15.03
CA GLU A 121 16.33 -11.16 -15.21
C GLU A 121 15.92 -12.63 -15.04
N ASP A 122 16.57 -13.57 -15.71
CA ASP A 122 16.24 -15.00 -15.57
C ASP A 122 16.38 -15.50 -14.11
N TYR A 123 17.26 -14.87 -13.32
CA TYR A 123 17.44 -15.16 -11.90
C TYR A 123 16.15 -15.00 -11.08
N HIS A 124 15.34 -13.96 -11.32
CA HIS A 124 14.11 -13.77 -10.54
C HIS A 124 13.05 -14.84 -10.82
N GLU A 125 12.96 -15.33 -12.07
CA GLU A 125 12.07 -16.45 -12.41
C GLU A 125 12.55 -17.77 -11.78
N SER A 126 13.86 -17.93 -11.55
CA SER A 126 14.40 -19.10 -10.84
C SER A 126 13.97 -19.14 -9.35
N ILE A 127 13.84 -17.98 -8.71
CA ILE A 127 13.36 -17.86 -7.32
C ILE A 127 11.85 -18.09 -7.23
N ARG A 128 11.10 -17.70 -8.27
CA ARG A 128 9.63 -17.75 -8.30
C ARG A 128 9.04 -19.14 -8.01
N VAL A 129 9.68 -20.22 -8.45
CA VAL A 129 9.15 -21.58 -8.28
C VAL A 129 8.98 -21.98 -6.80
N HIS A 130 9.60 -21.25 -5.87
CA HIS A 130 9.59 -21.55 -4.44
C HIS A 130 8.64 -20.67 -3.60
N PHE A 131 7.79 -19.85 -4.21
CA PHE A 131 6.87 -18.94 -3.53
C PHE A 131 5.85 -19.63 -2.61
N SER A 132 6.12 -19.63 -1.31
CA SER A 132 5.13 -20.03 -0.29
C SER A 132 5.24 -19.29 1.05
N SER A 133 6.24 -18.42 1.26
CA SER A 133 6.43 -17.65 2.50
C SER A 133 6.68 -16.16 2.25
N SER A 134 6.42 -15.33 3.27
CA SER A 134 6.67 -13.87 3.23
C SER A 134 8.14 -13.52 3.06
N THR A 135 9.06 -14.30 3.62
CA THR A 135 10.52 -14.08 3.49
C THR A 135 11.02 -14.34 2.06
N LEU A 136 10.46 -15.33 1.35
CA LEU A 136 10.80 -15.58 -0.05
C LEU A 136 10.28 -14.48 -0.99
N ARG A 137 9.22 -13.77 -0.57
CA ARG A 137 8.70 -12.60 -1.30
C ARG A 137 9.68 -11.44 -1.30
N GLU A 138 10.30 -11.12 -0.17
CA GLU A 138 11.32 -10.05 -0.11
C GLU A 138 12.51 -10.38 -1.02
N ILE A 139 13.04 -11.60 -0.94
CA ILE A 139 14.15 -12.06 -1.79
C ILE A 139 13.79 -11.94 -3.28
N TYR A 140 12.57 -12.38 -3.66
CA TYR A 140 12.10 -12.24 -5.02
C TYR A 140 12.00 -10.78 -5.46
N LEU A 141 11.39 -9.89 -4.68
CA LEU A 141 11.28 -8.48 -5.04
C LEU A 141 12.66 -7.83 -5.19
N HIS A 142 13.57 -8.07 -4.23
CA HIS A 142 14.95 -7.61 -4.30
C HIS A 142 15.69 -8.10 -5.56
N SER A 143 15.33 -9.28 -6.08
CA SER A 143 16.00 -9.85 -7.25
C SER A 143 15.85 -9.01 -8.53
N PHE A 144 14.75 -8.28 -8.69
CA PHE A 144 14.57 -7.35 -9.80
C PHE A 144 15.55 -6.16 -9.72
N GLY A 145 15.94 -5.75 -8.50
CA GLY A 145 16.86 -4.62 -8.32
C GLY A 145 18.22 -4.86 -8.98
N TYR A 146 18.66 -6.11 -9.05
CA TYR A 146 19.95 -6.46 -9.67
C TYR A 146 19.93 -6.36 -11.19
N ALA A 147 18.85 -6.84 -11.83
CA ALA A 147 18.67 -6.67 -13.28
C ALA A 147 18.59 -5.19 -13.64
N SER A 148 17.81 -4.41 -12.89
CA SER A 148 17.72 -2.96 -13.05
C SER A 148 19.11 -2.31 -12.98
N PHE A 149 19.87 -2.67 -11.96
CA PHE A 149 21.23 -2.17 -11.75
C PHE A 149 22.20 -2.53 -12.90
N ALA A 150 22.14 -3.75 -13.43
CA ALA A 150 22.97 -4.14 -14.58
C ALA A 150 22.61 -3.39 -15.87
N TYR A 151 21.33 -3.13 -16.12
CA TYR A 151 20.90 -2.25 -17.21
C TYR A 151 21.40 -0.81 -17.04
N THR A 152 21.35 -0.31 -15.80
CA THR A 152 21.83 1.02 -15.44
C THR A 152 23.33 1.16 -15.72
N GLU A 153 24.13 0.14 -15.36
CA GLU A 153 25.56 0.13 -15.68
C GLU A 153 25.85 0.02 -17.19
N ALA A 154 25.06 -0.76 -17.93
CA ALA A 154 25.19 -0.85 -19.38
C ALA A 154 25.01 0.52 -20.05
N GLN A 155 24.03 1.30 -19.59
CA GLN A 155 23.79 2.66 -20.05
C GLN A 155 24.93 3.62 -19.69
N LEU A 156 25.49 3.50 -18.48
CA LEU A 156 26.62 4.32 -18.03
C LEU A 156 27.83 4.15 -18.96
N ARG A 157 28.12 2.91 -19.36
CA ARG A 157 29.29 2.58 -20.16
C ARG A 157 29.09 2.79 -21.65
N TYR A 158 27.87 2.58 -22.14
CA TYR A 158 27.56 2.61 -23.56
C TYR A 158 26.34 3.50 -23.85
N PRO A 159 26.44 4.81 -23.58
CA PRO A 159 25.31 5.73 -23.72
C PRO A 159 24.81 5.89 -25.18
N ASP A 160 25.61 5.44 -26.16
CA ASP A 160 25.34 5.54 -27.60
C ASP A 160 25.07 4.18 -28.28
N ASP A 161 24.97 3.07 -27.53
CA ASP A 161 24.68 1.74 -28.12
C ASP A 161 23.25 1.68 -28.66
N ALA A 162 23.03 0.90 -29.73
CA ALA A 162 21.72 0.73 -30.35
C ALA A 162 20.67 0.09 -29.41
N ARG A 163 21.11 -0.56 -28.32
CA ARG A 163 20.25 -1.15 -27.28
C ARG A 163 19.89 -0.20 -26.15
N LYS A 164 20.31 1.07 -26.20
CA LYS A 164 20.03 2.05 -25.15
C LYS A 164 18.57 2.03 -24.69
N ASP A 165 17.62 2.12 -25.61
CA ASP A 165 16.18 2.14 -25.30
C ASP A 165 15.72 0.83 -24.63
N TYR A 166 16.31 -0.30 -25.04
CA TYR A 166 16.05 -1.60 -24.41
C TYR A 166 16.54 -1.62 -22.96
N TRP A 167 17.76 -1.17 -22.72
CA TRP A 167 18.31 -1.12 -21.37
C TRP A 167 17.55 -0.14 -20.48
N GLN A 168 17.13 1.01 -21.01
CA GLN A 168 16.30 1.95 -20.27
C GLN A 168 14.95 1.34 -19.87
N LEU A 169 14.23 0.71 -20.80
CA LEU A 169 12.97 0.06 -20.46
C LEU A 169 13.15 -1.14 -19.51
N GLY A 170 14.24 -1.90 -19.66
CA GLY A 170 14.58 -3.00 -18.76
C GLY A 170 14.92 -2.53 -17.35
N GLU A 171 15.70 -1.45 -17.24
CA GLU A 171 15.96 -0.77 -15.97
C GLU A 171 14.64 -0.42 -15.28
N ILE A 172 13.75 0.29 -15.98
CA ILE A 172 12.49 0.78 -15.44
C ILE A 172 11.57 -0.38 -15.05
N ALA A 173 11.39 -1.38 -15.92
CA ALA A 173 10.52 -2.52 -15.68
C ALA A 173 10.93 -3.32 -14.43
N ASN A 174 12.23 -3.48 -14.22
CA ASN A 174 12.77 -4.17 -13.06
C ASN A 174 12.79 -3.27 -11.81
N PHE A 175 13.16 -1.99 -11.95
CA PHE A 175 13.24 -1.03 -10.85
C PHE A 175 11.91 -0.94 -10.11
N VAL A 176 10.83 -0.78 -10.89
CA VAL A 176 9.46 -0.65 -10.43
C VAL A 176 9.00 -1.83 -9.57
N VAL A 177 9.45 -3.06 -9.87
CA VAL A 177 9.12 -4.24 -9.06
C VAL A 177 9.99 -4.33 -7.80
N SER A 178 11.23 -3.85 -7.87
CA SER A 178 12.24 -4.04 -6.82
C SER A 178 12.16 -3.08 -5.65
N ASN A 179 11.65 -1.86 -5.86
CA ASN A 179 11.87 -0.76 -4.93
C ASN A 179 10.62 -0.33 -4.15
N ASP A 180 9.51 -1.09 -4.22
CA ASP A 180 8.25 -0.79 -3.51
C ASP A 180 7.69 0.63 -3.77
N PHE A 181 8.16 1.31 -4.84
CA PHE A 181 7.78 2.67 -5.19
C PHE A 181 6.99 2.73 -6.49
N SER A 182 5.89 3.47 -6.43
CA SER A 182 4.98 3.85 -7.50
C SER A 182 5.55 4.87 -8.50
N ASP A 183 6.87 5.07 -8.60
CA ASP A 183 7.43 6.13 -9.43
C ASP A 183 7.42 5.74 -10.92
N ILE A 184 6.43 6.25 -11.64
CA ILE A 184 6.27 6.09 -13.09
C ILE A 184 7.07 7.14 -13.89
N SER A 185 7.76 8.08 -13.23
CA SER A 185 8.41 9.21 -13.88
C SER A 185 9.45 8.79 -14.92
N LEU A 186 10.09 7.63 -14.76
CA LEU A 186 11.04 7.12 -15.74
C LEU A 186 10.35 6.71 -17.05
N TYR A 187 9.19 6.03 -16.98
CA TYR A 187 8.39 5.73 -18.18
C TYR A 187 7.88 7.01 -18.85
N GLN A 188 7.44 7.98 -18.05
CA GLN A 188 7.02 9.28 -18.56
C GLN A 188 8.13 9.99 -19.31
N LYS A 189 9.33 10.02 -18.73
CA LYS A 189 10.50 10.68 -19.29
C LYS A 189 10.90 10.08 -20.63
N ILE A 190 11.05 8.76 -20.73
CA ILE A 190 11.45 8.10 -21.97
C ILE A 190 10.40 8.32 -23.07
N ILE A 191 9.11 8.20 -22.74
CA ILE A 191 8.01 8.42 -23.70
C ILE A 191 8.03 9.87 -24.21
N VAL A 192 8.13 10.86 -23.31
CA VAL A 192 8.20 12.27 -23.69
C VAL A 192 9.44 12.58 -24.53
N GLU A 193 10.60 11.99 -24.22
CA GLU A 193 11.84 12.16 -24.99
C GLU A 193 11.69 11.65 -26.44
N HIS A 194 11.11 10.46 -26.62
CA HIS A 194 10.88 9.91 -27.97
C HIS A 194 9.86 10.69 -28.79
N LEU A 195 8.79 11.18 -28.14
CA LEU A 195 7.79 12.01 -28.80
C LEU A 195 8.40 13.37 -29.21
N ASN A 196 9.14 14.02 -28.31
CA ASN A 196 9.73 15.34 -28.57
C ASN A 196 10.89 15.31 -29.56
N SER A 197 11.58 14.18 -29.67
CA SER A 197 12.61 13.97 -30.71
C SER A 197 12.03 13.60 -32.07
N GLY A 198 10.71 13.37 -32.18
CA GLY A 198 10.05 12.92 -33.40
C GLY A 198 10.42 11.48 -33.80
N ARG A 199 11.02 10.71 -32.89
CA ARG A 199 11.33 9.29 -33.11
C ARG A 199 10.09 8.41 -33.05
N LEU A 200 9.07 8.85 -32.31
CA LEU A 200 7.78 8.18 -32.16
C LEU A 200 6.65 9.20 -32.27
N SER A 201 5.50 8.77 -32.78
CA SER A 201 4.21 9.44 -32.62
C SER A 201 3.38 8.77 -31.52
N VAL A 202 2.40 9.50 -30.98
CA VAL A 202 1.51 9.00 -29.92
C VAL A 202 0.81 7.69 -30.33
N GLY A 203 0.38 7.58 -31.59
CA GLY A 203 -0.27 6.37 -32.12
C GLY A 203 0.65 5.15 -32.26
N GLU A 204 1.97 5.35 -32.29
CA GLU A 204 2.96 4.28 -32.38
C GLU A 204 3.37 3.74 -31.00
N LEU A 205 3.08 4.47 -29.91
CA LEU A 205 3.50 4.10 -28.56
C LEU A 205 3.11 2.67 -28.15
N PRO A 206 1.86 2.19 -28.36
CA PRO A 206 1.51 0.82 -27.98
C PRO A 206 2.34 -0.24 -28.71
N GLN A 207 2.63 -0.03 -30.00
CA GLN A 207 3.40 -0.98 -30.80
C GLN A 207 4.89 -0.92 -30.47
N TRP A 208 5.43 0.28 -30.23
CA TRP A 208 6.81 0.45 -29.77
C TRP A 208 7.03 -0.27 -28.43
N PHE A 209 6.14 -0.05 -27.47
CA PHE A 209 6.23 -0.67 -26.14
C PHE A 209 6.17 -2.21 -26.20
N LYS A 210 5.34 -2.77 -27.09
CA LYS A 210 5.21 -4.23 -27.30
C LYS A 210 6.43 -4.92 -27.91
N GLN A 211 7.40 -4.18 -28.45
CA GLN A 211 8.62 -4.77 -29.00
C GLN A 211 9.58 -5.27 -27.93
N TYR A 212 9.36 -4.87 -26.68
CA TYR A 212 10.21 -5.22 -25.56
C TYR A 212 9.58 -6.35 -24.74
N PRO A 213 10.34 -7.38 -24.35
CA PRO A 213 9.82 -8.60 -23.70
C PRO A 213 9.50 -8.40 -22.21
N PHE A 214 9.15 -7.18 -21.80
CA PHE A 214 8.77 -6.88 -20.42
C PHE A 214 7.27 -7.20 -20.24
N ALA A 215 6.87 -7.55 -19.02
CA ALA A 215 5.52 -8.03 -18.69
C ALA A 215 4.38 -6.99 -18.88
N TYR A 216 4.69 -5.79 -19.36
CA TYR A 216 3.79 -4.65 -19.42
C TYR A 216 3.36 -4.35 -20.86
N GLY A 217 2.10 -3.97 -21.03
CA GLY A 217 1.56 -3.32 -22.22
C GLY A 217 1.27 -1.85 -21.96
N LEU A 218 1.04 -1.10 -23.03
CA LEU A 218 0.70 0.32 -22.98
C LEU A 218 -0.59 0.58 -23.75
N LYS A 219 -1.51 1.31 -23.14
CA LYS A 219 -2.75 1.80 -23.74
C LYS A 219 -2.73 3.33 -23.82
N VAL A 220 -3.35 3.86 -24.86
CA VAL A 220 -3.48 5.28 -25.12
C VAL A 220 -4.95 5.59 -25.37
N ASP A 221 -5.51 6.48 -24.58
CA ASP A 221 -6.88 6.96 -24.70
C ASP A 221 -6.85 8.47 -24.99
N GLU A 222 -7.48 8.90 -26.08
CA GLU A 222 -7.52 10.30 -26.50
C GLU A 222 -8.62 11.08 -25.78
N LEU A 223 -8.27 12.25 -25.26
CA LEU A 223 -9.18 13.19 -24.62
C LEU A 223 -9.35 14.45 -25.48
N LYS A 224 -10.44 15.18 -25.21
CA LYS A 224 -10.60 16.53 -25.76
C LYS A 224 -9.42 17.40 -25.30
N PRO A 225 -8.74 18.11 -26.22
CA PRO A 225 -7.64 19.00 -25.84
C PRO A 225 -8.10 20.14 -24.95
N LEU A 226 -7.27 20.49 -23.96
CA LEU A 226 -7.47 21.68 -23.14
C LEU A 226 -7.23 22.97 -23.95
N PRO A 227 -7.84 24.10 -23.56
CA PRO A 227 -7.51 25.40 -24.15
C PRO A 227 -6.00 25.67 -24.10
N GLY A 228 -5.40 25.92 -25.26
CA GLY A 228 -3.95 26.16 -25.39
C GLY A 228 -3.09 24.93 -25.69
N TYR A 229 -3.69 23.73 -25.69
CA TYR A 229 -3.03 22.46 -26.02
C TYR A 229 -3.52 21.91 -27.37
N LYS A 230 -2.64 21.19 -28.09
CA LYS A 230 -2.96 20.59 -29.39
C LYS A 230 -3.63 19.23 -29.24
N SER A 231 -3.19 18.43 -28.29
CA SER A 231 -3.71 17.10 -27.99
C SER A 231 -3.59 16.78 -26.49
N SER A 232 -4.42 15.84 -26.03
CA SER A 232 -4.52 15.39 -24.64
C SER A 232 -4.78 13.90 -24.63
N HIS A 233 -4.00 13.14 -23.88
CA HIS A 233 -4.07 11.68 -23.85
C HIS A 233 -3.88 11.13 -22.44
N ILE A 234 -4.63 10.09 -22.11
CA ILE A 234 -4.34 9.24 -20.94
C ILE A 234 -3.51 8.06 -21.41
N ILE A 235 -2.36 7.86 -20.79
CA ILE A 235 -1.48 6.73 -21.05
C ILE A 235 -1.57 5.80 -19.85
N THR A 236 -1.96 4.55 -20.10
CA THR A 236 -2.03 3.51 -19.06
C THR A 236 -1.01 2.43 -19.35
N ILE A 237 -0.11 2.16 -18.40
CA ILE A 237 0.76 0.99 -18.41
C ILE A 237 0.00 -0.13 -17.68
N VAL A 238 -0.28 -1.21 -18.39
CA VAL A 238 -1.04 -2.36 -17.88
C VAL A 238 -0.13 -3.57 -17.81
N ASN A 239 -0.25 -4.42 -16.80
CA ASN A 239 0.41 -5.72 -16.85
C ASN A 239 -0.43 -6.68 -17.71
N GLU A 240 0.08 -7.10 -18.87
CA GLU A 240 -0.63 -8.01 -19.79
C GLU A 240 -0.44 -9.49 -19.41
N SER A 241 0.63 -9.83 -18.66
CA SER A 241 1.08 -11.22 -18.46
C SER A 241 0.81 -11.78 -17.06
N TYR A 242 0.56 -10.93 -16.07
CA TYR A 242 0.41 -11.32 -14.68
C TYR A 242 -0.86 -10.71 -14.09
N SER A 243 -1.85 -11.55 -13.75
CA SER A 243 -2.95 -11.18 -12.86
C SER A 243 -2.38 -11.01 -11.44
N GLY A 244 -1.71 -9.89 -11.17
CA GLY A 244 -1.01 -9.74 -9.90
C GLY A 244 -0.12 -8.52 -9.72
N PHE A 245 0.39 -7.89 -10.78
CA PHE A 245 1.19 -6.66 -10.64
C PHE A 245 0.37 -5.43 -11.04
N GLY A 246 0.60 -4.32 -10.35
CA GLY A 246 -0.19 -3.10 -10.52
C GLY A 246 -0.10 -2.43 -11.91
N ASN A 247 -0.76 -1.29 -12.02
CA ASN A 247 -0.91 -0.48 -13.21
C ASN A 247 -0.41 0.93 -12.94
N ALA A 248 -0.17 1.67 -14.01
CA ALA A 248 0.28 3.04 -13.95
C ALA A 248 -0.54 3.88 -14.92
N THR A 249 -0.81 5.12 -14.56
CA THR A 249 -1.51 6.05 -15.44
C THR A 249 -0.96 7.45 -15.31
N PHE A 250 -0.77 8.06 -16.46
CA PHE A 250 -0.31 9.43 -16.57
C PHE A 250 -1.02 10.16 -17.69
N TRP A 251 -1.05 11.48 -17.56
CA TRP A 251 -1.67 12.38 -18.51
C TRP A 251 -0.61 13.02 -19.37
N LEU A 252 -0.76 12.91 -20.69
CA LEU A 252 0.16 13.42 -21.70
C LEU A 252 -0.51 14.57 -22.46
N LEU A 253 0.16 15.71 -22.52
CA LEU A 253 -0.34 16.94 -23.13
C LEU A 253 0.63 17.44 -24.20
N GLU A 254 0.11 17.83 -25.36
CA GLU A 254 0.91 18.41 -26.44
C GLU A 254 0.77 19.94 -26.48
N GLN A 255 1.90 20.63 -26.32
CA GLN A 255 2.06 22.07 -26.40
C GLN A 255 2.66 22.50 -27.75
N SER A 256 2.92 23.80 -27.92
CA SER A 256 3.57 24.31 -29.13
C SER A 256 5.00 23.82 -29.32
N ASP A 257 5.70 23.61 -28.20
CA ASP A 257 7.13 23.28 -28.07
C ASP A 257 7.41 21.79 -27.81
N GLY A 258 6.38 20.99 -27.54
CA GLY A 258 6.51 19.55 -27.40
C GLY A 258 5.41 18.95 -26.51
N PHE A 259 5.61 17.69 -26.12
CA PHE A 259 4.83 16.96 -25.16
C PHE A 259 5.37 17.17 -23.74
N VAL A 260 4.46 17.24 -22.78
CA VAL A 260 4.69 17.20 -21.33
C VAL A 260 3.79 16.14 -20.72
N SER A 261 4.20 15.55 -19.59
CA SER A 261 3.42 14.50 -18.92
C SER A 261 3.32 14.73 -17.42
N TYR A 262 2.23 14.27 -16.82
CA TYR A 262 1.91 14.40 -15.41
C TYR A 262 1.45 13.05 -14.85
N GLN A 263 2.04 12.62 -13.73
CA GLN A 263 1.64 11.37 -13.08
C GLN A 263 0.25 11.55 -12.49
N LEU A 264 -0.64 10.57 -12.73
CA LEU A 264 -1.98 10.55 -12.15
C LEU A 264 -2.07 9.49 -11.06
N TYR A 265 -1.57 8.28 -11.35
CA TYR A 265 -1.59 7.18 -10.41
C TYR A 265 -0.55 6.14 -10.79
N SER A 266 -0.03 5.43 -9.80
CA SER A 266 0.80 4.26 -10.05
C SER A 266 0.77 3.37 -8.83
N ASN A 267 0.54 2.08 -9.06
CA ASN A 267 0.82 1.02 -8.08
C ASN A 267 1.63 -0.10 -8.74
N LEU A 268 2.38 0.25 -9.80
CA LEU A 268 3.29 -0.69 -10.42
C LEU A 268 4.25 -1.27 -9.35
N GLY A 269 4.56 -2.56 -9.45
CA GLY A 269 5.40 -3.27 -8.48
C GLY A 269 4.65 -3.89 -7.30
N TYR A 270 3.43 -3.45 -7.00
CA TYR A 270 2.64 -4.08 -5.94
C TYR A 270 2.10 -5.44 -6.41
N PRO A 271 2.43 -6.57 -5.76
CA PRO A 271 2.08 -7.92 -6.22
C PRO A 271 0.65 -8.34 -5.83
N ILE A 272 -0.25 -7.38 -5.60
CA ILE A 272 -1.67 -7.65 -5.38
C ILE A 272 -2.34 -7.54 -6.74
N SER A 273 -3.14 -8.55 -7.11
CA SER A 273 -4.07 -8.43 -8.22
C SER A 273 -5.06 -7.33 -7.88
N SER A 274 -4.75 -6.08 -8.23
CA SER A 274 -5.69 -4.98 -8.02
C SER A 274 -6.58 -4.88 -9.23
N GLY A 275 -7.90 -4.89 -9.05
CA GLY A 275 -8.79 -4.46 -10.12
C GLY A 275 -8.51 -2.99 -10.38
N TYR A 276 -8.05 -2.66 -11.58
CA TYR A 276 -7.72 -1.28 -11.95
C TYR A 276 -8.74 -0.78 -12.96
N SER A 277 -9.33 0.37 -12.66
CA SER A 277 -10.21 1.06 -13.59
C SER A 277 -10.08 2.55 -13.40
N TRP A 278 -10.27 3.30 -14.48
CA TRP A 278 -10.46 4.72 -14.40
C TRP A 278 -11.66 5.13 -15.24
N SER A 279 -12.27 6.26 -14.89
CA SER A 279 -13.36 6.88 -15.62
C SER A 279 -13.15 8.39 -15.66
N ILE A 280 -13.79 9.05 -16.62
CA ILE A 280 -13.63 10.48 -16.85
C ILE A 280 -15.01 11.13 -16.88
N VAL A 281 -15.17 12.22 -16.13
CA VAL A 281 -16.45 12.90 -15.90
C VAL A 281 -16.21 14.30 -15.36
N ASP A 282 -17.09 15.26 -15.68
CA ASP A 282 -17.08 16.57 -15.02
C ASP A 282 -17.80 16.49 -13.67
N LEU A 283 -17.03 16.44 -12.58
CA LEU A 283 -17.47 16.47 -11.19
C LEU A 283 -17.47 17.89 -10.63
N THR A 284 -16.62 18.79 -11.14
CA THR A 284 -16.50 20.17 -10.63
C THR A 284 -17.51 21.14 -11.23
N GLY A 285 -18.13 20.79 -12.35
CA GLY A 285 -19.12 21.57 -13.09
C GLY A 285 -18.50 22.68 -13.94
N ASP A 286 -17.23 22.56 -14.33
CA ASP A 286 -16.49 23.57 -15.08
C ASP A 286 -16.40 23.30 -16.60
N ASP A 287 -17.15 22.30 -17.09
CA ASP A 287 -17.10 21.77 -18.46
C ASP A 287 -15.74 21.15 -18.87
N ILE A 288 -14.84 20.93 -17.91
CA ILE A 288 -13.61 20.17 -18.06
C ILE A 288 -13.77 18.84 -17.31
N LEU A 289 -13.19 17.78 -17.88
CA LEU A 289 -13.38 16.46 -17.32
C LEU A 289 -12.37 16.19 -16.21
N ASP A 290 -12.84 15.70 -15.07
CA ASP A 290 -12.04 15.09 -14.01
C ASP A 290 -11.79 13.61 -14.31
N ILE A 291 -10.72 13.06 -13.74
CA ILE A 291 -10.42 11.62 -13.80
C ILE A 291 -10.60 10.99 -12.42
N ILE A 292 -11.35 9.89 -12.38
CA ILE A 292 -11.51 9.02 -11.22
C ILE A 292 -10.70 7.76 -11.48
N ILE A 293 -9.78 7.43 -10.59
CA ILE A 293 -8.94 6.22 -10.65
C ILE A 293 -9.30 5.35 -9.45
N SER A 294 -9.80 4.14 -9.71
CA SER A 294 -10.20 3.17 -8.69
C SER A 294 -9.33 1.92 -8.75
N ALA A 295 -8.76 1.56 -7.60
CA ALA A 295 -8.03 0.33 -7.39
C ALA A 295 -8.77 -0.54 -6.36
N SER A 296 -9.09 -1.79 -6.69
CA SER A 296 -9.62 -2.77 -5.72
C SER A 296 -8.51 -3.69 -5.24
N SER A 297 -8.45 -4.03 -3.95
CA SER A 297 -7.44 -4.96 -3.43
C SER A 297 -8.05 -6.37 -3.28
N HIS A 298 -7.57 -7.37 -4.04
CA HIS A 298 -8.06 -8.75 -3.90
C HIS A 298 -7.38 -9.54 -2.77
N SER A 299 -6.26 -9.05 -2.21
CA SER A 299 -5.65 -9.72 -1.05
C SER A 299 -6.45 -9.40 0.20
N GLY A 300 -6.68 -10.39 1.06
CA GLY A 300 -7.47 -10.24 2.29
C GLY A 300 -7.04 -9.17 3.31
N THR A 301 -6.07 -8.31 2.97
CA THR A 301 -5.71 -7.06 3.63
C THR A 301 -6.89 -6.07 3.59
N MET A 302 -7.37 -5.65 4.75
CA MET A 302 -8.61 -4.86 4.92
C MET A 302 -8.44 -3.36 4.65
N ILE A 303 -7.55 -2.95 3.75
CA ILE A 303 -7.33 -1.54 3.43
C ILE A 303 -7.48 -1.38 1.92
N GLY A 304 -8.69 -1.00 1.49
CA GLY A 304 -8.91 -0.51 0.13
C GLY A 304 -8.28 0.86 -0.01
N GLU A 305 -7.60 1.10 -1.13
CA GLU A 305 -7.16 2.45 -1.47
C GLU A 305 -8.39 3.28 -1.86
N VAL A 306 -8.49 4.50 -1.31
CA VAL A 306 -9.52 5.45 -1.71
C VAL A 306 -9.29 5.79 -3.18
N SER A 307 -10.35 5.81 -3.98
CA SER A 307 -10.25 6.26 -5.38
C SER A 307 -9.57 7.63 -5.47
N THR A 308 -8.57 7.74 -6.33
CA THR A 308 -7.88 9.00 -6.58
C THR A 308 -8.69 9.79 -7.60
N ILE A 309 -9.03 11.04 -7.27
CA ILE A 309 -9.82 11.92 -8.14
C ILE A 309 -8.96 13.14 -8.45
N LEU A 310 -8.76 13.43 -9.73
CA LEU A 310 -7.89 14.50 -10.19
C LEU A 310 -8.64 15.41 -11.15
N ASP A 311 -8.55 16.70 -10.88
CA ASP A 311 -9.04 17.78 -11.72
C ASP A 311 -8.04 18.04 -12.86
N LEU A 312 -8.51 17.85 -14.09
CA LEU A 312 -7.73 18.07 -15.31
C LEU A 312 -7.92 19.48 -15.90
N SER A 313 -8.67 20.38 -15.25
CA SER A 313 -8.71 21.81 -15.59
C SER A 313 -7.39 22.52 -15.30
N SER A 314 -6.65 21.97 -14.32
CA SER A 314 -5.39 22.49 -13.85
C SER A 314 -4.21 21.71 -14.42
N VAL A 315 -3.10 22.40 -14.68
CA VAL A 315 -1.85 21.80 -15.14
C VAL A 315 -0.71 22.31 -14.24
N PRO A 316 -0.10 21.46 -13.39
CA PRO A 316 -0.35 20.03 -13.19
C PRO A 316 -1.77 19.74 -12.65
N PRO A 317 -2.29 18.51 -12.85
CA PRO A 317 -3.60 18.11 -12.34
C PRO A 317 -3.60 18.16 -10.81
N VAL A 318 -4.72 18.58 -10.24
CA VAL A 318 -4.87 18.77 -8.79
C VAL A 318 -5.74 17.66 -8.23
N GLN A 319 -5.31 17.00 -7.16
CA GLN A 319 -6.14 16.00 -6.50
C GLN A 319 -7.33 16.66 -5.81
N LEU A 320 -8.53 16.24 -6.17
CA LEU A 320 -9.76 16.65 -5.53
C LEU A 320 -9.92 15.87 -4.23
N GLY A 321 -9.99 16.60 -3.12
CA GLY A 321 -10.08 16.03 -1.78
C GLY A 321 -11.50 15.68 -1.38
N PHE A 322 -11.64 14.72 -0.47
CA PHE A 322 -12.85 14.54 0.32
C PHE A 322 -12.85 15.52 1.48
N GLY A 323 -14.05 15.90 1.86
CA GLY A 323 -14.28 16.78 2.97
C GLY A 323 -13.80 16.20 4.29
N PRO A 324 -13.82 17.04 5.34
CA PRO A 324 -13.30 16.72 6.66
C PRO A 324 -13.97 15.56 7.41
N GLN A 325 -15.06 15.01 6.90
CA GLN A 325 -15.74 13.93 7.60
C GLN A 325 -14.88 12.66 7.58
N LYS A 326 -14.77 12.01 8.74
CA LYS A 326 -14.11 10.72 8.89
C LYS A 326 -14.89 9.67 8.10
N THR A 327 -14.63 9.51 6.82
CA THR A 327 -15.28 8.45 6.04
C THR A 327 -14.55 7.14 6.32
N GLY A 328 -14.81 6.53 7.48
CA GLY A 328 -14.12 5.33 7.97
C GLY A 328 -14.24 4.14 7.02
N PHE A 329 -15.31 4.10 6.23
CA PHE A 329 -15.54 3.05 5.26
C PHE A 329 -14.77 3.22 3.95
N LEU A 330 -14.42 4.44 3.52
CA LEU A 330 -13.62 4.63 2.30
C LEU A 330 -12.26 3.93 2.36
N ARG A 331 -11.73 3.72 3.58
CA ARG A 331 -10.40 3.14 3.81
C ARG A 331 -10.42 1.66 4.22
N SER A 332 -11.58 1.09 4.55
CA SER A 332 -11.68 -0.25 5.16
C SER A 332 -12.36 -1.30 4.27
N SER A 333 -12.78 -0.94 3.06
CA SER A 333 -13.40 -1.85 2.09
C SER A 333 -12.37 -2.67 1.31
N ARG A 334 -12.65 -3.96 1.04
CA ARG A 334 -11.84 -4.79 0.10
C ARG A 334 -12.04 -4.36 -1.34
N GLU A 335 -13.26 -3.95 -1.66
CA GLU A 335 -13.65 -3.50 -2.99
C GLU A 335 -14.21 -2.10 -2.83
N THR A 336 -13.61 -1.15 -3.54
CA THR A 336 -14.12 0.21 -3.67
C THR A 336 -14.44 0.42 -5.14
N ILE A 337 -15.70 0.68 -5.43
CA ILE A 337 -16.17 0.97 -6.78
C ILE A 337 -16.70 2.40 -6.75
N ALA A 338 -15.96 3.31 -7.38
CA ALA A 338 -16.49 4.62 -7.70
C ALA A 338 -17.36 4.52 -8.95
N GLN A 339 -18.63 4.89 -8.82
CA GLN A 339 -19.58 4.98 -9.90
C GLN A 339 -20.10 6.42 -10.00
N ILE A 340 -20.42 6.82 -11.23
CA ILE A 340 -21.14 8.06 -11.48
C ILE A 340 -22.57 7.66 -11.81
N MET A 341 -23.53 8.18 -11.05
CA MET A 341 -24.93 8.10 -11.44
C MET A 341 -25.33 9.45 -12.06
N PRO A 342 -25.57 9.52 -13.38
CA PRO A 342 -26.01 10.75 -14.03
C PRO A 342 -27.48 11.01 -13.70
N ASN A 343 -27.77 11.37 -12.44
CA ASN A 343 -29.10 11.68 -11.97
C ASN A 343 -29.12 13.13 -11.51
N SER A 344 -29.77 13.99 -12.31
CA SER A 344 -30.02 15.43 -12.10
C SER A 344 -28.83 16.39 -12.34
N GLU A 345 -29.09 17.70 -12.34
CA GLU A 345 -28.19 18.81 -12.76
C GLU A 345 -26.83 18.87 -12.02
N ILE A 346 -26.60 18.00 -11.04
CA ILE A 346 -25.37 17.91 -10.24
C ILE A 346 -24.82 16.48 -10.37
N THR A 347 -23.57 16.37 -10.82
CA THR A 347 -22.88 15.08 -10.89
C THR A 347 -22.49 14.62 -9.48
N ASN A 348 -23.21 13.65 -8.95
CA ASN A 348 -22.85 13.04 -7.66
C ASN A 348 -21.85 11.90 -7.85
N LEU A 349 -20.86 11.84 -6.96
CA LEU A 349 -19.89 10.78 -6.86
C LEU A 349 -20.42 9.71 -5.91
N HIS A 350 -20.62 8.50 -6.41
CA HIS A 350 -21.02 7.35 -5.60
C HIS A 350 -19.81 6.46 -5.37
N ILE A 351 -19.45 6.25 -4.11
CA ILE A 351 -18.40 5.29 -3.76
C ILE A 351 -19.06 4.16 -2.98
N SER A 352 -19.16 3.01 -3.64
CA SER A 352 -19.64 1.79 -3.03
C SER A 352 -18.48 0.94 -2.58
N GLY A 353 -18.62 0.27 -1.44
CA GLY A 353 -17.64 -0.72 -1.06
C GLY A 353 -18.17 -1.77 -0.11
N GLY A 354 -17.41 -2.86 -0.03
CA GLY A 354 -17.69 -3.94 0.89
C GLY A 354 -16.54 -4.21 1.83
N ALA A 355 -16.83 -4.32 3.13
CA ALA A 355 -15.81 -4.62 4.13
C ALA A 355 -15.92 -6.11 4.54
N PRO A 356 -14.81 -6.86 4.50
CA PRO A 356 -14.81 -8.33 4.44
C PRO A 356 -15.26 -9.06 5.71
N THR A 357 -15.58 -8.29 6.75
CA THR A 357 -16.06 -8.74 8.05
C THR A 357 -16.95 -7.67 8.69
N SER A 358 -17.43 -6.68 7.92
CA SER A 358 -18.28 -5.62 8.46
C SER A 358 -19.74 -5.95 8.25
N CYS A 359 -20.54 -5.41 9.15
CA CYS A 359 -21.97 -5.36 9.00
C CYS A 359 -22.40 -3.89 9.01
N PRO A 360 -23.02 -3.39 7.94
CA PRO A 360 -23.40 -4.12 6.73
C PRO A 360 -22.20 -4.51 5.84
N ASP A 361 -22.41 -5.52 5.01
CA ASP A 361 -21.41 -6.04 4.06
C ASP A 361 -21.21 -5.09 2.88
N TRP A 362 -22.26 -4.43 2.37
CA TRP A 362 -22.16 -3.49 1.24
C TRP A 362 -22.87 -2.16 1.51
N HIS A 363 -22.12 -1.08 1.36
CA HIS A 363 -22.63 0.28 1.56
C HIS A 363 -22.23 1.20 0.40
N THR A 364 -22.88 2.36 0.32
CA THR A 364 -22.59 3.40 -0.68
C THR A 364 -22.56 4.76 -0.02
N ASN A 365 -21.42 5.43 -0.14
CA ASN A 365 -21.24 6.84 0.19
C ASN A 365 -21.58 7.69 -1.03
N ILE A 366 -22.31 8.78 -0.83
CA ILE A 366 -22.68 9.71 -1.90
C ILE A 366 -22.12 11.07 -1.57
N PHE A 367 -21.34 11.61 -2.50
CA PHE A 367 -20.67 12.89 -2.37
C PHE A 367 -21.08 13.84 -3.48
N TYR A 368 -21.05 15.14 -3.17
CA TYR A 368 -21.14 16.21 -4.15
C TYR A 368 -19.94 17.14 -4.01
N TRP A 369 -19.52 17.74 -5.12
CA TRP A 369 -18.50 18.77 -5.10
C TRP A 369 -19.10 20.11 -4.66
N ASN A 370 -18.61 20.67 -3.56
CA ASN A 370 -19.11 21.96 -3.04
C ASN A 370 -18.31 23.19 -3.52
N GLY A 371 -17.37 22.99 -4.45
CA GLY A 371 -16.44 24.01 -4.92
C GLY A 371 -15.05 23.97 -4.27
N GLN A 372 -14.88 23.19 -3.19
CA GLN A 372 -13.61 23.05 -2.47
C GLN A 372 -13.24 21.60 -2.14
N TRP A 373 -14.21 20.74 -1.84
CA TRP A 373 -14.03 19.31 -1.58
C TRP A 373 -15.30 18.52 -1.90
N PHE A 374 -15.17 17.19 -1.95
CA PHE A 374 -16.30 16.27 -1.96
C PHE A 374 -16.93 16.16 -0.57
N GLU A 375 -18.11 16.73 -0.39
CA GLU A 375 -18.85 16.66 0.87
C GLU A 375 -19.83 15.48 0.82
N GLN A 376 -19.81 14.67 1.88
CA GLN A 376 -20.71 13.54 2.00
C GLN A 376 -22.13 14.05 2.24
N THR A 377 -23.04 13.71 1.35
CA THR A 377 -24.47 14.03 1.48
C THR A 377 -25.29 12.87 2.02
N GLU A 378 -24.85 11.63 1.78
CA GLU A 378 -25.65 10.46 2.09
C GLU A 378 -24.75 9.24 2.31
N PHE A 379 -25.19 8.36 3.21
CA PHE A 379 -24.67 7.01 3.38
C PHE A 379 -25.84 6.03 3.24
N LYS A 380 -25.66 4.98 2.45
CA LYS A 380 -26.69 3.96 2.21
C LYS A 380 -26.16 2.58 2.47
N ILE A 381 -26.94 1.81 3.21
CA ILE A 381 -26.74 0.38 3.35
C ILE A 381 -27.52 -0.32 2.22
N THR A 382 -26.78 -0.89 1.27
CA THR A 382 -27.34 -1.35 -0.03
C THR A 382 -27.54 -2.86 -0.12
N ASN A 383 -26.71 -3.65 0.57
CA ASN A 383 -26.93 -5.08 0.72
C ASN A 383 -26.37 -5.53 2.08
N SER A 384 -27.19 -6.25 2.85
CA SER A 384 -26.76 -6.87 4.09
C SER A 384 -27.00 -8.37 3.99
N TYR A 385 -25.96 -9.14 3.66
CA TYR A 385 -25.92 -10.51 4.15
C TYR A 385 -25.71 -10.39 5.66
N THR A 386 -26.82 -10.32 6.41
CA THR A 386 -26.79 -10.24 7.87
C THR A 386 -26.23 -11.56 8.37
N ILE A 387 -24.95 -11.53 8.75
CA ILE A 387 -24.33 -12.53 9.60
C ILE A 387 -24.17 -11.82 10.95
N PRO A 388 -25.20 -11.86 11.84
CA PRO A 388 -25.18 -11.18 13.14
C PRO A 388 -23.88 -11.38 13.92
N GLU A 389 -23.23 -12.52 13.72
CA GLU A 389 -21.94 -12.94 14.27
C GLU A 389 -20.80 -11.94 14.02
N PHE A 390 -20.84 -11.16 12.94
CA PHE A 390 -19.84 -10.12 12.64
C PHE A 390 -20.30 -8.70 12.90
N CYS A 391 -21.61 -8.49 13.10
CA CYS A 391 -22.16 -7.13 13.21
C CYS A 391 -21.74 -6.41 14.49
N VAL A 392 -21.46 -7.16 15.56
CA VAL A 392 -21.04 -6.54 16.82
C VAL A 392 -19.74 -5.73 16.67
N PHE A 393 -18.82 -6.16 15.80
CA PHE A 393 -17.55 -5.46 15.59
C PHE A 393 -17.72 -4.05 15.01
N THR A 394 -18.83 -3.77 14.31
CA THR A 394 -19.12 -2.42 13.81
C THR A 394 -19.39 -1.44 14.95
N LEU A 395 -20.00 -1.94 16.03
CA LEU A 395 -20.31 -1.16 17.24
C LEU A 395 -19.17 -1.15 18.27
N ASP A 396 -18.07 -1.87 18.00
CA ASP A 396 -16.87 -1.80 18.83
C ASP A 396 -16.11 -0.49 18.58
N GLU A 397 -15.64 0.12 19.67
CA GLU A 397 -15.05 1.46 19.76
C GLU A 397 -14.03 1.81 18.64
N PRO A 398 -13.02 0.97 18.32
CA PRO A 398 -12.01 1.36 17.33
C PRO A 398 -12.57 1.53 15.91
N ASN A 399 -13.66 0.84 15.59
CA ASN A 399 -14.33 0.95 14.30
C ASN A 399 -15.34 2.10 14.30
N TRP A 400 -16.11 2.23 15.38
CA TRP A 400 -17.09 3.29 15.56
C TRP A 400 -16.49 4.70 15.45
N GLN A 401 -15.33 4.94 16.07
CA GLN A 401 -14.66 6.25 16.05
C GLN A 401 -14.19 6.72 14.68
N ARG A 402 -14.09 5.80 13.72
CA ARG A 402 -13.65 6.08 12.35
C ARG A 402 -14.80 6.55 11.47
N LEU A 403 -16.04 6.37 11.90
CA LEU A 403 -17.23 6.72 11.14
C LEU A 403 -17.55 8.21 11.23
N SER A 404 -18.10 8.75 10.16
CA SER A 404 -18.73 10.06 10.10
C SER A 404 -20.07 10.04 10.84
N GLU A 405 -20.56 11.21 11.24
CA GLU A 405 -21.86 11.31 11.90
C GLU A 405 -22.98 10.73 11.02
N ILE A 406 -22.96 11.00 9.70
CA ILE A 406 -23.94 10.43 8.75
C ILE A 406 -23.87 8.90 8.71
N GLU A 407 -22.66 8.33 8.70
CA GLU A 407 -22.46 6.87 8.73
C GLU A 407 -22.97 6.27 10.06
N LYS A 408 -22.67 6.90 11.19
CA LYS A 408 -23.12 6.46 12.52
C LYS A 408 -24.65 6.43 12.63
N GLU A 409 -25.31 7.48 12.16
CA GLU A 409 -26.78 7.59 12.19
C GLU A 409 -27.49 6.48 11.42
N GLU A 410 -27.06 6.25 10.17
CA GLU A 410 -27.64 5.21 9.33
C GLU A 410 -27.31 3.82 9.87
N ILE A 411 -26.12 3.61 10.44
CA ILE A 411 -25.74 2.35 11.09
C ILE A 411 -26.61 2.07 12.30
N LEU A 412 -26.81 3.03 13.22
CA LEU A 412 -27.69 2.82 14.37
C LEU A 412 -29.11 2.53 13.93
N SER A 413 -29.64 3.33 13.00
CA SER A 413 -30.98 3.13 12.42
C SER A 413 -31.14 1.74 11.81
N TRP A 414 -30.10 1.22 11.17
CA TRP A 414 -30.06 -0.13 10.62
C TRP A 414 -30.00 -1.19 11.72
N PHE A 415 -29.13 -1.04 12.74
CA PHE A 415 -29.05 -1.98 13.87
C PHE A 415 -30.35 -2.05 14.66
N GLU A 416 -31.01 -0.93 14.89
CA GLU A 416 -32.31 -0.91 15.58
C GLU A 416 -33.37 -1.68 14.79
N ARG A 417 -33.40 -1.52 13.47
CA ARG A 417 -34.35 -2.21 12.59
C ARG A 417 -34.09 -3.72 12.53
N GLU A 418 -32.83 -4.14 12.42
CA GLU A 418 -32.47 -5.55 12.24
C GLU A 418 -32.36 -6.31 13.57
N PHE A 419 -31.91 -5.66 14.65
CA PHE A 419 -31.55 -6.30 15.92
C PHE A 419 -32.24 -5.72 17.16
N GLY A 420 -32.92 -4.58 17.09
CA GLY A 420 -33.52 -3.94 18.26
C GLY A 420 -34.52 -4.85 19.02
N ASP A 421 -35.25 -5.68 18.27
CA ASP A 421 -36.25 -6.61 18.81
C ASP A 421 -35.95 -8.09 18.51
N ILE A 422 -34.79 -8.40 17.92
CA ILE A 422 -34.39 -9.76 17.54
C ILE A 422 -33.10 -10.14 18.26
N ARG A 423 -33.10 -11.29 18.96
CA ARG A 423 -31.89 -11.85 19.55
C ARG A 423 -30.92 -12.31 18.44
N PRO A 424 -29.64 -11.90 18.46
CA PRO A 424 -28.63 -12.45 17.57
C PRO A 424 -28.43 -13.95 17.84
N THR A 425 -28.30 -14.74 16.78
CA THR A 425 -28.04 -16.19 16.82
C THR A 425 -26.69 -16.52 16.21
N GLY A 426 -26.14 -17.69 16.52
CA GLY A 426 -24.85 -18.14 15.99
C GLY A 426 -23.70 -17.91 16.97
N ILE A 427 -22.47 -17.89 16.43
CA ILE A 427 -21.23 -17.73 17.20
C ILE A 427 -20.93 -16.25 17.36
N ASP A 428 -20.82 -15.77 18.59
CA ASP A 428 -20.19 -14.49 18.89
C ASP A 428 -18.68 -14.60 18.64
N HIS A 429 -18.23 -14.07 17.50
CA HIS A 429 -16.83 -14.12 17.10
C HIS A 429 -15.90 -13.29 18.00
N ARG A 430 -16.41 -12.44 18.90
CA ARG A 430 -15.59 -11.72 19.90
C ARG A 430 -15.02 -12.69 20.94
N VAL A 431 -15.78 -13.70 21.31
CA VAL A 431 -15.45 -14.68 22.36
C VAL A 431 -15.27 -16.11 21.84
N GLY A 432 -15.73 -16.40 20.62
CA GLY A 432 -15.67 -17.72 20.01
C GLY A 432 -16.70 -18.71 20.56
N GLU A 433 -17.76 -18.20 21.20
CA GLU A 433 -18.84 -18.97 21.82
C GLU A 433 -20.20 -18.57 21.21
N GLU A 434 -21.26 -19.34 21.44
CA GLU A 434 -22.60 -18.93 21.00
C GLU A 434 -23.08 -17.68 21.74
N PHE A 435 -23.84 -16.82 21.07
CA PHE A 435 -24.44 -15.64 21.71
C PHE A 435 -25.24 -16.04 22.97
N ALA A 436 -24.98 -15.33 24.07
CA ALA A 436 -25.67 -15.53 25.34
C ALA A 436 -27.20 -15.39 25.22
N GLU A 437 -27.95 -15.96 26.17
CA GLU A 437 -29.41 -15.85 26.19
C GLU A 437 -29.91 -14.41 26.36
N ASP A 438 -29.11 -13.56 26.99
CA ASP A 438 -29.34 -12.13 27.19
C ASP A 438 -28.65 -11.23 26.16
N ALA A 439 -28.13 -11.79 25.06
CA ALA A 439 -27.41 -11.01 24.04
C ALA A 439 -28.25 -9.89 23.41
N GLN A 440 -29.57 -10.02 23.35
CA GLN A 440 -30.44 -8.94 22.88
C GLN A 440 -30.36 -7.71 23.80
N ASP A 441 -30.29 -7.90 25.12
CA ASP A 441 -30.18 -6.81 26.07
C ASP A 441 -28.78 -6.19 26.04
N GLU A 442 -27.73 -6.98 25.77
CA GLU A 442 -26.38 -6.45 25.47
C GLU A 442 -26.44 -5.47 24.27
N PHE A 443 -27.06 -5.89 23.17
CA PHE A 443 -27.17 -5.06 21.97
C PHE A 443 -27.96 -3.77 22.23
N ARG A 444 -29.10 -3.87 22.93
CA ARG A 444 -29.89 -2.68 23.32
C ARG A 444 -29.06 -1.73 24.18
N TYR A 445 -28.24 -2.28 25.09
CA TYR A 445 -27.36 -1.49 25.94
C TYR A 445 -26.29 -0.78 25.09
N LEU A 446 -25.60 -1.50 24.20
CA LEU A 446 -24.60 -0.93 23.29
C LEU A 446 -25.19 0.18 22.40
N LEU A 447 -26.36 -0.05 21.81
CA LEU A 447 -27.06 0.95 21.02
C LEU A 447 -27.40 2.18 21.87
N ALA A 448 -27.86 1.98 23.10
CA ALA A 448 -28.15 3.09 23.99
C ALA A 448 -26.91 3.95 24.31
N MET A 449 -25.74 3.33 24.49
CA MET A 449 -24.49 4.07 24.73
C MET A 449 -24.11 4.90 23.51
N HIS A 450 -24.18 4.32 22.31
CA HIS A 450 -23.90 5.04 21.06
C HIS A 450 -24.88 6.18 20.80
N HIS A 451 -26.17 5.96 21.01
CA HIS A 451 -27.17 7.05 20.96
C HIS A 451 -26.85 8.14 21.97
N ALA A 452 -26.46 7.79 23.20
CA ALA A 452 -26.13 8.79 24.21
C ALA A 452 -24.89 9.62 23.81
N MET A 453 -23.88 8.98 23.22
CA MET A 453 -22.66 9.64 22.71
C MET A 453 -22.93 10.59 21.53
N LEU A 454 -23.92 10.29 20.69
CA LEU A 454 -24.41 11.17 19.62
C LEU A 454 -25.36 12.29 20.11
N GLY A 455 -25.69 12.32 21.41
CA GLY A 455 -26.63 13.28 21.97
C GLY A 455 -28.12 12.90 21.76
N HIS A 456 -28.41 11.69 21.28
CA HIS A 456 -29.75 11.11 21.13
C HIS A 456 -30.29 10.62 22.46
N PHE A 457 -30.57 11.59 23.33
CA PHE A 457 -30.94 11.37 24.73
C PHE A 457 -32.19 10.50 24.88
N SER A 458 -33.25 10.79 24.12
CA SER A 458 -34.53 10.08 24.25
C SER A 458 -34.45 8.65 23.74
N GLU A 459 -33.74 8.43 22.64
CA GLU A 459 -33.49 7.12 22.03
C GLU A 459 -32.69 6.23 22.98
N ALA A 460 -31.60 6.76 23.54
CA ALA A 460 -30.80 6.07 24.55
C ALA A 460 -31.63 5.66 25.77
N GLN A 461 -32.45 6.58 26.30
CA GLN A 461 -33.32 6.26 27.44
C GLN A 461 -34.34 5.17 27.11
N ASN A 462 -35.00 5.27 25.95
CA ASN A 462 -36.01 4.30 25.52
C ASN A 462 -35.42 2.88 25.39
N LEU A 463 -34.19 2.75 24.87
CA LEU A 463 -33.51 1.47 24.73
C LEU A 463 -33.18 0.86 26.11
N LEU A 464 -32.68 1.66 27.05
CA LEU A 464 -32.39 1.20 28.41
C LEU A 464 -33.68 0.84 29.19
N GLU A 465 -34.74 1.62 29.02
CA GLU A 465 -36.05 1.32 29.59
C GLU A 465 -36.64 0.00 29.05
N LYS A 466 -36.39 -0.33 27.77
CA LYS A 466 -36.78 -1.64 27.21
C LYS A 466 -36.06 -2.81 27.88
N ILE A 467 -34.78 -2.67 28.23
CA ILE A 467 -34.04 -3.70 28.98
C ILE A 467 -34.71 -3.94 30.33
N ILE A 468 -35.13 -2.88 31.01
CA ILE A 468 -35.75 -2.96 32.34
C ILE A 468 -37.17 -3.53 32.28
N THR A 469 -37.99 -3.05 31.35
CA THR A 469 -39.42 -3.37 31.28
C THR A 469 -39.72 -4.65 30.51
N THR A 470 -38.87 -5.01 29.56
CA THR A 470 -39.02 -6.17 28.68
C THR A 470 -37.65 -6.84 28.41
N PRO A 471 -36.95 -7.32 29.46
CA PRO A 471 -35.67 -8.00 29.28
C PRO A 471 -35.85 -9.28 28.46
N SER A 472 -34.84 -9.64 27.67
CA SER A 472 -34.89 -10.86 26.86
C SER A 472 -34.92 -12.13 27.71
N VAL A 473 -34.31 -12.09 28.90
CA VAL A 473 -34.44 -13.09 29.97
C VAL A 473 -34.60 -12.41 31.33
N SER A 474 -35.39 -12.99 32.23
CA SER A 474 -35.77 -12.34 33.51
C SER A 474 -34.61 -12.00 34.45
N ASN A 475 -33.44 -12.62 34.25
CA ASN A 475 -32.22 -12.45 35.04
C ASN A 475 -31.06 -11.95 34.17
N SER A 476 -31.36 -11.19 33.12
CA SER A 476 -30.38 -10.57 32.23
C SER A 476 -29.35 -9.78 33.03
N GLN A 477 -28.06 -9.96 32.73
CA GLN A 477 -26.98 -9.28 33.46
C GLN A 477 -26.95 -7.77 33.17
N TRP A 478 -27.68 -7.32 32.14
CA TRP A 478 -27.76 -5.94 31.68
C TRP A 478 -28.81 -5.09 32.41
N LEU A 479 -29.64 -5.72 33.26
CA LEU A 479 -30.66 -5.02 34.07
C LEU A 479 -30.04 -4.00 35.03
N ASP A 480 -29.07 -4.42 35.85
CA ASP A 480 -28.43 -3.56 36.85
C ASP A 480 -27.61 -2.43 36.22
N PRO A 481 -26.79 -2.67 35.17
CA PRO A 481 -26.14 -1.61 34.40
C PRO A 481 -27.13 -0.59 33.83
N ALA A 482 -28.22 -1.04 33.20
CA ALA A 482 -29.22 -0.15 32.60
C ALA A 482 -29.93 0.73 33.66
N LEU A 483 -30.33 0.13 34.80
CA LEU A 483 -30.92 0.86 35.93
C LEU A 483 -29.95 1.90 36.50
N THR A 484 -28.69 1.52 36.70
CA THR A 484 -27.66 2.41 37.26
C THR A 484 -27.39 3.55 36.30
N PHE A 485 -27.22 3.26 35.00
CA PHE A 485 -27.00 4.27 33.97
C PHE A 485 -28.14 5.27 33.92
N LEU A 486 -29.39 4.81 33.82
CA LEU A 486 -30.56 5.70 33.80
C LEU A 486 -30.68 6.52 35.08
N SER A 487 -30.32 5.99 36.24
CA SER A 487 -30.40 6.75 37.50
C SER A 487 -29.49 7.98 37.52
N ILE A 488 -28.43 7.99 36.71
CA ILE A 488 -27.44 9.06 36.59
C ILE A 488 -27.69 9.91 35.34
N TYR A 489 -27.99 9.27 34.21
CA TYR A 489 -28.18 9.90 32.90
C TYR A 489 -29.56 10.56 32.76
N GLN A 490 -29.72 11.71 33.42
CA GLN A 490 -30.95 12.49 33.48
C GLN A 490 -30.97 13.67 32.50
N SER A 491 -29.81 13.99 31.92
CA SER A 491 -29.60 15.00 30.90
C SER A 491 -28.38 14.63 30.04
N PRO A 492 -28.25 15.18 28.82
CA PRO A 492 -27.09 14.87 27.95
C PRO A 492 -25.73 15.14 28.60
N THR A 493 -25.62 16.15 29.46
CA THR A 493 -24.38 16.48 30.20
C THR A 493 -24.01 15.47 31.27
N ASP A 494 -24.90 14.54 31.61
CA ASP A 494 -24.65 13.49 32.62
C ASP A 494 -23.89 12.28 32.06
N LEU A 495 -23.71 12.22 30.72
CA LEU A 495 -23.15 11.07 30.01
C LEU A 495 -21.82 10.61 30.61
N TYR A 496 -20.89 11.54 30.82
CA TYR A 496 -19.58 11.24 31.39
C TYR A 496 -19.69 10.54 32.75
N ARG A 497 -20.52 11.07 33.65
CA ARG A 497 -20.70 10.52 35.00
C ARG A 497 -21.34 9.14 34.95
N ALA A 498 -22.33 8.96 34.07
CA ALA A 498 -22.99 7.67 33.88
C ALA A 498 -22.01 6.61 33.33
N CYS A 499 -21.18 6.95 32.34
CA CYS A 499 -20.14 6.04 31.83
C CYS A 499 -19.13 5.64 32.92
N VAL A 500 -18.62 6.61 33.69
CA VAL A 500 -17.60 6.35 34.72
C VAL A 500 -18.12 5.46 35.84
N GLU A 501 -19.37 5.68 36.28
CA GLU A 501 -19.96 4.90 37.37
C GLU A 501 -20.31 3.47 36.94
N VAL A 502 -20.95 3.30 35.78
CA VAL A 502 -21.36 1.96 35.32
C VAL A 502 -20.17 1.16 34.81
N ASN A 503 -19.21 1.81 34.13
CA ASN A 503 -17.96 1.23 33.63
C ASN A 503 -18.12 -0.11 32.87
N ILE A 504 -19.24 -0.24 32.14
CA ILE A 504 -19.52 -1.39 31.29
C ILE A 504 -19.90 -0.84 29.93
N LYS A 505 -19.10 -1.18 28.91
CA LYS A 505 -19.35 -0.86 27.48
C LYS A 505 -19.68 0.62 27.21
N CYS A 506 -19.15 1.53 28.03
CA CYS A 506 -19.33 2.98 27.92
C CYS A 506 -17.95 3.61 28.08
N ASN A 507 -17.34 4.10 27.00
CA ASN A 507 -16.01 4.69 27.06
C ASN A 507 -16.06 6.13 27.60
N PRO A 508 -15.43 6.42 28.76
CA PRO A 508 -15.37 7.78 29.27
C PRO A 508 -14.67 8.77 28.33
N GLN A 509 -13.74 8.33 27.49
CA GLN A 509 -13.05 9.17 26.50
C GLN A 509 -14.03 9.68 25.43
N GLU A 510 -14.86 8.78 24.88
CA GLU A 510 -15.91 9.18 23.94
C GLU A 510 -16.95 10.08 24.61
N ALA A 511 -17.32 9.79 25.85
CA ALA A 511 -18.22 10.63 26.62
C ALA A 511 -17.69 12.06 26.83
N ILE A 512 -16.38 12.24 27.07
CA ILE A 512 -15.77 13.58 27.12
C ILE A 512 -15.94 14.29 25.78
N THR A 513 -15.66 13.61 24.67
CA THR A 513 -15.75 14.19 23.33
C THR A 513 -17.18 14.58 23.00
N GLY A 514 -18.14 13.66 23.20
CA GLY A 514 -19.57 13.91 22.93
C GLY A 514 -20.13 15.03 23.80
N VAL A 515 -19.83 15.07 25.10
CA VAL A 515 -20.30 16.18 25.94
C VAL A 515 -19.62 17.50 25.56
N ALA A 516 -18.33 17.51 25.21
CA ALA A 516 -17.66 18.71 24.76
C ALA A 516 -18.33 19.34 23.52
N GLU A 517 -18.87 18.54 22.60
CA GLU A 517 -19.59 19.04 21.43
C GLU A 517 -20.96 19.67 21.77
N LEU A 518 -21.58 19.24 22.88
CA LEU A 518 -22.81 19.86 23.40
C LEU A 518 -22.53 21.19 24.12
N LEU A 519 -21.31 21.37 24.62
CA LEU A 519 -20.90 22.58 25.35
C LEU A 519 -20.60 23.71 24.37
N SER A 520 -21.57 24.60 24.17
CA SER A 520 -21.40 25.82 23.34
C SER A 520 -20.60 26.89 24.08
N VAL A 521 -19.26 26.77 24.06
CA VAL A 521 -18.31 27.69 24.69
C VAL A 521 -17.40 28.38 23.68
N ALA A 522 -16.93 29.59 23.99
CA ALA A 522 -16.21 30.43 23.05
C ALA A 522 -14.68 30.28 23.08
N THR A 523 -14.11 29.76 24.18
CA THR A 523 -12.65 29.67 24.35
C THR A 523 -12.21 28.32 24.92
N PRO A 524 -10.96 27.88 24.65
CA PRO A 524 -10.41 26.67 25.27
C PRO A 524 -10.41 26.70 26.80
N SER A 525 -10.37 27.90 27.41
CA SER A 525 -10.42 28.01 28.86
C SER A 525 -11.80 27.85 29.45
N ASP A 526 -12.82 28.38 28.77
CA ASP A 526 -14.21 28.18 29.15
C ASP A 526 -14.62 26.71 28.96
N MET A 527 -14.10 26.05 27.92
CA MET A 527 -14.28 24.61 27.74
C MET A 527 -13.74 23.81 28.92
N LEU A 528 -12.49 24.05 29.34
CA LEU A 528 -11.93 23.34 30.50
C LEU A 528 -12.76 23.54 31.77
N ALA A 529 -13.26 24.76 32.01
CA ALA A 529 -14.10 25.06 33.16
C ALA A 529 -15.46 24.35 33.08
N ALA A 530 -16.07 24.29 31.89
CA ALA A 530 -17.32 23.58 31.67
C ALA A 530 -17.17 22.06 31.86
N LEU A 531 -16.05 21.47 31.41
CA LEU A 531 -15.71 20.05 31.62
C LEU A 531 -15.55 19.73 33.12
N ASP A 532 -14.92 20.61 33.89
CA ASP A 532 -14.79 20.46 35.36
C ASP A 532 -16.17 20.55 36.06
N GLU A 533 -17.02 21.48 35.64
CA GLU A 533 -18.37 21.68 36.22
C GLU A 533 -19.28 20.46 36.03
N ILE A 534 -19.16 19.74 34.91
CA ILE A 534 -19.92 18.51 34.66
C ILE A 534 -19.32 17.27 35.35
N GLY A 535 -18.17 17.43 36.02
CA GLY A 535 -17.57 16.41 36.88
C GLY A 535 -16.39 15.64 36.27
N ILE A 536 -15.78 16.13 35.19
CA ILE A 536 -14.53 15.55 34.67
C ILE A 536 -13.37 16.02 35.57
N PRO A 537 -12.63 15.10 36.22
CA PRO A 537 -11.58 15.47 37.17
C PRO A 537 -10.35 16.03 36.44
N ILE A 538 -10.16 17.35 36.50
CA ILE A 538 -8.99 18.02 35.93
C ILE A 538 -7.84 18.00 36.95
N LEU A 539 -6.82 17.19 36.68
CA LEU A 539 -5.71 16.95 37.62
C LEU A 539 -4.51 17.87 37.36
N ALA A 540 -4.28 18.19 36.10
CA ALA A 540 -3.30 19.17 35.65
C ALA A 540 -3.74 19.78 34.33
N TYR A 541 -3.22 20.96 34.00
CA TYR A 541 -3.46 21.61 32.72
C TYR A 541 -2.38 22.64 32.42
N GLY A 542 -2.25 23.01 31.15
CA GLY A 542 -1.30 24.01 30.72
C GLY A 542 -1.53 24.47 29.28
N TRP A 543 -0.53 25.15 28.73
CA TRP A 543 -0.50 25.64 27.36
C TRP A 543 0.76 25.15 26.68
N PHE A 544 0.64 24.68 25.44
CA PHE A 544 1.77 24.25 24.61
C PHE A 544 1.42 24.44 23.13
N ASP A 545 2.38 24.87 22.33
CA ASP A 545 2.23 25.10 20.89
C ASP A 545 2.64 23.81 20.16
N PHE A 546 1.66 22.97 19.82
CA PHE A 546 1.95 21.62 19.29
C PHE A 546 2.21 21.59 17.78
N ASP A 547 1.86 22.65 17.04
CA ASP A 547 2.09 22.80 15.59
C ASP A 547 3.04 23.97 15.24
N ASP A 548 3.72 24.58 16.22
CA ASP A 548 4.67 25.70 16.07
C ASP A 548 4.07 26.91 15.32
N ASN A 549 2.75 27.10 15.43
CA ASN A 549 2.03 28.20 14.76
C ASN A 549 2.03 29.50 15.60
N ARG A 550 2.65 29.48 16.80
CA ARG A 550 2.71 30.54 17.83
C ARG A 550 1.41 30.82 18.56
N LEU A 551 0.40 29.98 18.42
CA LEU A 551 -0.87 29.99 19.14
C LEU A 551 -0.95 28.70 19.94
N PRO A 552 -0.61 28.73 21.24
CA PRO A 552 -0.59 27.50 22.01
C PRO A 552 -2.00 26.92 22.16
N GLU A 553 -2.11 25.60 22.05
CA GLU A 553 -3.28 24.86 22.47
C GLU A 553 -3.27 24.64 23.98
N LYS A 554 -4.47 24.46 24.54
CA LYS A 554 -4.63 24.12 25.95
C LYS A 554 -4.57 22.61 26.10
N TRP A 555 -3.86 22.09 27.08
CA TRP A 555 -3.87 20.66 27.40
C TRP A 555 -4.34 20.44 28.82
N PHE A 556 -4.88 19.25 29.10
CA PHE A 556 -5.23 18.83 30.45
C PHE A 556 -4.98 17.34 30.66
N VAL A 557 -4.84 16.97 31.93
CA VAL A 557 -4.70 15.58 32.36
C VAL A 557 -5.89 15.21 33.22
N THR A 558 -6.52 14.08 32.91
CA THR A 558 -7.64 13.53 33.66
C THR A 558 -7.34 12.11 34.13
N ARG A 559 -8.14 11.63 35.08
CA ARG A 559 -8.17 10.23 35.50
C ARG A 559 -9.60 9.87 35.87
N HIS A 560 -10.22 8.99 35.10
CA HIS A 560 -11.63 8.65 35.27
C HIS A 560 -11.93 7.97 36.61
N GLN A 561 -11.04 7.07 37.05
CA GLN A 561 -11.18 6.31 38.30
C GLN A 561 -9.92 6.47 39.16
N LYS A 562 -10.04 6.39 40.49
CA LYS A 562 -8.92 6.65 41.41
C LYS A 562 -7.63 5.86 41.09
N GLU A 563 -7.78 4.62 40.63
CA GLU A 563 -6.69 3.69 40.29
C GLU A 563 -6.50 3.53 38.77
N GLY A 564 -7.20 4.32 37.95
CA GLY A 564 -7.06 4.31 36.49
C GLY A 564 -5.80 5.00 35.99
N GLU A 565 -5.55 4.85 34.70
CA GLU A 565 -4.46 5.53 33.99
C GLU A 565 -4.71 7.04 33.89
N LEU A 566 -3.62 7.81 33.85
CA LEU A 566 -3.73 9.24 33.52
C LEU A 566 -3.85 9.38 32.03
N GLU A 567 -4.71 10.27 31.57
CA GLU A 567 -4.91 10.54 30.17
C GLU A 567 -4.54 11.98 29.85
N LEU A 568 -3.81 12.18 28.75
CA LEU A 568 -3.53 13.49 28.20
C LEU A 568 -4.55 13.86 27.13
N TRP A 569 -5.07 15.08 27.24
CA TRP A 569 -6.04 15.64 26.31
C TRP A 569 -5.60 17.03 25.83
N ILE A 570 -5.96 17.37 24.59
CA ILE A 570 -5.72 18.67 23.97
C ILE A 570 -7.07 19.33 23.63
N ILE A 571 -7.20 20.61 23.98
CA ILE A 571 -8.30 21.49 23.64
C ILE A 571 -7.79 22.51 22.62
N SER A 572 -8.36 22.47 21.43
CA SER A 572 -7.97 23.31 20.30
C SER A 572 -9.16 24.09 19.76
N GLN A 573 -8.91 25.33 19.34
CA GLN A 573 -9.91 26.17 18.70
C GLN A 573 -9.85 26.02 17.18
N VAL A 574 -11.03 25.94 16.54
CA VAL A 574 -11.21 25.84 15.08
C VAL A 574 -12.28 26.83 14.65
N GLY A 575 -11.85 27.98 14.14
CA GLY A 575 -12.78 29.09 13.88
C GLY A 575 -13.55 29.47 15.17
N THR A 576 -14.86 29.22 15.18
CA THR A 576 -15.73 29.47 16.35
C THR A 576 -16.03 28.24 17.19
N SER A 577 -15.60 27.04 16.78
CA SER A 577 -15.79 25.81 17.54
C SER A 577 -14.56 25.46 18.37
N ILE A 578 -14.77 24.67 19.42
CA ILE A 578 -13.72 24.11 20.27
C ILE A 578 -13.77 22.59 20.12
N LYS A 579 -12.60 21.97 19.93
CA LYS A 579 -12.42 20.53 19.83
C LYS A 579 -11.60 20.03 21.00
N VAL A 580 -11.98 18.87 21.54
CA VAL A 580 -11.31 18.19 22.66
C VAL A 580 -10.87 16.82 22.15
N MET A 581 -9.58 16.51 22.25
CA MET A 581 -8.98 15.32 21.64
C MET A 581 -8.13 14.57 22.65
N TYR A 582 -8.34 13.26 22.71
CA TYR A 582 -7.47 12.34 23.43
C TYR A 582 -6.12 12.22 22.70
N VAL A 583 -5.03 12.18 23.46
CA VAL A 583 -3.67 12.02 22.93
C VAL A 583 -3.13 10.63 23.25
N ASP A 584 -2.94 10.33 24.54
CA ASP A 584 -2.50 9.02 25.02
C ASP A 584 -2.62 8.91 26.55
N SER A 585 -2.42 7.70 27.06
CA SER A 585 -2.17 7.44 28.48
C SER A 585 -0.76 7.89 28.85
N ILE A 586 -0.61 8.52 30.02
CA ILE A 586 0.65 9.05 30.55
C ILE A 586 0.92 8.58 31.98
N GLU A 587 2.18 8.67 32.42
CA GLU A 587 2.58 8.23 33.77
C GLU A 587 2.64 9.35 34.81
N THR A 588 2.63 10.62 34.37
CA THR A 588 2.82 11.81 35.22
C THR A 588 1.73 12.84 34.97
N PHE A 589 1.38 13.62 36.00
CA PHE A 589 0.45 14.75 35.87
C PHE A 589 1.05 15.94 35.11
N GLU A 590 2.38 16.04 35.09
CA GLU A 590 3.12 17.11 34.41
C GLU A 590 3.94 16.50 33.27
N PRO A 591 3.33 16.24 32.10
CA PRO A 591 4.07 15.72 30.95
C PRO A 591 5.11 16.73 30.46
N GLU A 592 6.31 16.23 30.13
CA GLU A 592 7.32 17.00 29.40
C GLU A 592 7.09 16.86 27.89
N PHE A 593 6.90 17.99 27.21
CA PHE A 593 6.78 18.05 25.75
C PHE A 593 8.10 18.50 25.12
N ARG A 594 8.52 17.83 24.04
CA ARG A 594 9.70 18.24 23.25
C ARG A 594 9.39 18.23 21.77
N ILE A 595 9.61 19.34 21.08
CA ILE A 595 9.42 19.49 19.63
C ILE A 595 10.69 19.06 18.88
N HIS A 596 10.52 18.30 17.80
CA HIS A 596 11.59 17.86 16.91
C HIS A 596 11.51 18.61 15.58
N THR A 597 12.47 19.50 15.31
CA THR A 597 12.43 20.42 14.16
C THR A 597 12.74 19.80 12.80
N ARG A 598 13.12 18.51 12.73
CA ARG A 598 13.46 17.79 11.48
C ARG A 598 13.31 16.28 11.64
N LEU A 599 12.10 15.77 11.44
CA LEU A 599 11.91 14.36 11.13
C LEU A 599 11.30 14.29 9.74
N ASN A 600 12.10 13.82 8.77
CA ASN A 600 11.57 13.46 7.46
C ASN A 600 10.98 12.05 7.62
N ILE A 601 9.73 11.96 8.06
CA ILE A 601 9.04 10.68 8.31
C ILE A 601 8.54 10.14 6.96
N GLY A 602 9.48 9.88 6.06
CA GLY A 602 9.21 9.58 4.64
C GLY A 602 8.68 8.17 4.36
N TYR A 603 8.08 7.48 5.34
CA TYR A 603 7.71 6.08 5.15
C TYR A 603 6.26 5.81 4.76
N HIS A 604 5.29 6.71 4.94
CA HIS A 604 3.89 6.40 4.53
C HIS A 604 2.98 7.59 4.18
N PHE A 605 3.47 8.83 4.21
CA PHE A 605 2.63 10.00 3.97
C PHE A 605 3.33 10.95 3.01
N ASP A 606 2.55 11.43 2.03
CA ASP A 606 2.96 12.31 0.93
C ASP A 606 4.01 13.34 1.36
N ALA A 607 5.12 13.42 0.63
CA ALA A 607 6.30 14.25 0.91
C ALA A 607 6.00 15.76 0.98
N THR A 608 4.75 16.15 0.75
CA THR A 608 4.23 17.51 0.81
C THR A 608 3.81 17.95 2.22
N THR A 609 3.54 17.02 3.16
CA THR A 609 3.06 17.37 4.50
C THR A 609 4.22 17.41 5.51
N SER A 610 4.67 18.63 5.86
CA SER A 610 5.67 18.81 6.92
C SER A 610 5.02 18.62 8.29
N TYR A 611 5.32 17.51 8.96
CA TYR A 611 4.92 17.26 10.35
C TYR A 611 5.89 17.94 11.32
N ILE A 612 5.38 18.50 12.41
CA ILE A 612 6.19 18.92 13.57
C ILE A 612 5.97 17.91 14.69
N PRO A 613 6.78 16.85 14.74
CA PRO A 613 6.63 15.83 15.76
C PRO A 613 7.01 16.38 17.13
N PHE A 614 6.27 15.94 18.14
CA PHE A 614 6.59 16.14 19.53
C PHE A 614 6.64 14.80 20.27
N THR A 615 7.45 14.73 21.33
CA THR A 615 7.50 13.59 22.24
C THR A 615 6.84 13.93 23.56
N ILE A 616 6.21 12.93 24.17
CA ILE A 616 5.73 12.95 25.55
C ILE A 616 6.61 11.94 26.32
N GLY A 617 7.46 12.42 27.21
CA GLY A 617 8.42 11.54 27.90
C GLY A 617 9.58 11.06 26.99
N SER A 618 9.93 9.77 27.04
CA SER A 618 11.15 9.24 26.40
C SER A 618 10.97 8.55 25.04
N ASP A 619 9.81 7.94 24.74
CA ASP A 619 9.78 6.88 23.69
C ASP A 619 8.64 6.99 22.66
N GLN A 620 7.61 7.81 22.89
CA GLN A 620 6.48 7.94 21.97
C GLN A 620 6.48 9.28 21.26
N VAL A 621 6.29 9.24 19.93
CA VAL A 621 6.26 10.41 19.06
C VAL A 621 4.85 10.61 18.54
N TYR A 622 4.41 11.86 18.57
CA TYR A 622 3.12 12.29 18.08
C TYR A 622 3.30 13.48 17.14
N ALA A 623 2.31 13.76 16.30
CA ALA A 623 2.18 15.03 15.60
C ALA A 623 0.77 15.57 15.80
N PHE A 624 0.68 16.86 16.10
CA PHE A 624 -0.57 17.61 16.09
C PHE A 624 -0.64 18.34 14.75
N TYR A 625 -1.76 18.22 14.07
CA TYR A 625 -1.93 18.82 12.76
C TYR A 625 -3.32 19.38 12.59
N ARG A 626 -3.41 20.49 11.85
CA ARG A 626 -4.65 21.08 11.40
C ARG A 626 -4.79 20.81 9.92
N ARG A 627 -5.89 20.19 9.51
CA ARG A 627 -6.18 20.01 8.10
C ARG A 627 -6.16 21.35 7.37
N GLN A 628 -5.49 21.41 6.22
CA GLN A 628 -5.35 22.66 5.47
C GLN A 628 -6.70 23.28 5.11
N ILE A 629 -7.67 22.42 4.81
CA ILE A 629 -8.98 22.80 4.28
C ILE A 629 -9.85 23.47 5.34
N ASP A 630 -10.10 22.79 6.46
CA ASP A 630 -11.08 23.21 7.47
C ASP A 630 -10.46 23.54 8.83
N GLN A 631 -9.15 23.41 8.94
CA GLN A 631 -8.37 23.66 10.16
C GLN A 631 -8.74 22.75 11.34
N GLU A 632 -9.49 21.66 11.10
CA GLU A 632 -9.82 20.72 12.15
C GLU A 632 -8.54 19.99 12.61
N PRO A 633 -8.28 19.97 13.93
CA PRO A 633 -7.11 19.36 14.49
C PRO A 633 -7.26 17.84 14.57
N PHE A 634 -6.16 17.12 14.42
CA PHE A 634 -6.07 15.71 14.79
C PHE A 634 -4.66 15.37 15.28
N ILE A 635 -4.57 14.24 15.98
CA ILE A 635 -3.31 13.68 16.50
C ILE A 635 -2.94 12.47 15.67
N VAL A 636 -1.67 12.38 15.27
CA VAL A 636 -1.05 11.20 14.69
C VAL A 636 -0.08 10.62 15.72
N LYS A 637 -0.21 9.34 16.04
CA LYS A 637 0.76 8.58 16.83
C LYS A 637 1.69 7.81 15.90
N PHE A 638 2.99 7.85 16.16
CA PHE A 638 3.98 7.09 15.40
C PHE A 638 4.46 5.89 16.24
N ASP A 639 4.28 4.68 15.73
CA ASP A 639 4.56 3.44 16.48
C ASP A 639 6.06 3.18 16.74
N ARG A 640 6.99 3.93 16.11
CA ARG A 640 8.43 3.86 16.39
C ARG A 640 9.15 5.20 16.22
N TYR A 641 9.81 5.65 17.29
CA TYR A 641 11.03 6.45 17.17
C TYR A 641 12.22 5.49 17.09
N GLU A 642 12.68 5.14 15.89
CA GLU A 642 13.92 4.38 15.74
C GLU A 642 15.10 5.35 15.53
N PRO A 643 16.06 5.43 16.48
CA PRO A 643 17.36 6.08 16.23
C PRO A 643 18.12 5.46 15.03
N TYR A 644 17.72 4.27 14.59
CA TYR A 644 18.20 3.52 13.42
C TYR A 644 18.03 4.28 12.08
N VAL A 645 17.11 5.25 12.04
CA VAL A 645 16.74 6.01 10.84
C VAL A 645 17.92 6.83 10.30
N TYR A 646 18.83 7.34 11.14
CA TYR A 646 19.92 8.19 10.66
C TYR A 646 21.02 7.42 9.90
N GLY A 647 21.38 6.22 10.36
CA GLY A 647 22.38 5.35 9.70
C GLY A 647 21.85 4.72 8.41
N GLN A 648 20.57 4.31 8.41
CA GLN A 648 19.89 3.79 7.22
C GLN A 648 19.72 4.86 6.13
N ILE A 649 19.39 6.11 6.48
CA ILE A 649 19.26 7.20 5.49
C ILE A 649 20.58 7.41 4.74
N GLN A 650 21.73 7.45 5.43
CA GLN A 650 23.02 7.61 4.73
C GLN A 650 23.39 6.39 3.87
N ARG A 651 23.13 5.18 4.37
CA ARG A 651 23.32 3.92 3.62
C ARG A 651 22.43 3.88 2.37
N GLN A 652 21.15 4.20 2.49
CA GLN A 652 20.20 4.23 1.38
C GLN A 652 20.49 5.37 0.39
N THR A 653 20.97 6.53 0.86
CA THR A 653 21.28 7.66 -0.03
C THR A 653 22.53 7.41 -0.88
N ILE A 654 23.59 6.82 -0.33
CA ILE A 654 24.87 6.59 -1.04
C ILE A 654 24.86 5.24 -1.78
N LEU A 655 24.36 4.19 -1.12
CA LEU A 655 24.38 2.81 -1.61
C LEU A 655 22.99 2.32 -2.03
N GLY A 656 21.97 3.16 -2.15
CA GLY A 656 20.68 2.78 -2.75
C GLY A 656 20.83 2.42 -4.24
N SER A 657 19.76 1.89 -4.86
CA SER A 657 19.74 1.50 -6.29
C SER A 657 20.20 2.64 -7.19
N ASP A 658 19.90 3.87 -6.77
CA ASP A 658 20.12 5.06 -7.57
C ASP A 658 21.24 5.95 -7.01
N GLY A 659 21.74 5.71 -5.79
CA GLY A 659 22.59 6.65 -5.09
C GLY A 659 23.92 6.91 -5.78
N SER A 660 24.73 5.85 -5.92
CA SER A 660 26.08 5.95 -6.47
C SER A 660 26.13 5.78 -7.98
N ILE A 661 25.34 4.87 -8.56
CA ILE A 661 25.27 4.76 -10.03
C ILE A 661 24.46 5.91 -10.65
N GLY A 662 23.34 6.33 -10.05
CA GLY A 662 22.61 7.50 -10.54
C GLY A 662 23.44 8.79 -10.43
N TYR A 663 24.25 8.93 -9.39
CA TYR A 663 25.27 9.99 -9.32
C TYR A 663 26.25 9.93 -10.49
N LEU A 664 26.79 8.76 -10.84
CA LEU A 664 27.69 8.60 -11.98
C LEU A 664 26.99 8.86 -13.33
N LEU A 665 25.77 8.36 -13.52
CA LEU A 665 24.96 8.56 -14.74
C LEU A 665 24.57 10.02 -14.96
N SER A 666 24.36 10.78 -13.89
CA SER A 666 24.11 12.22 -13.96
C SER A 666 25.38 13.04 -14.23
N GLY A 667 26.51 12.39 -14.49
CA GLY A 667 27.80 13.02 -14.78
C GLY A 667 28.61 13.39 -13.55
N GLY A 668 28.28 12.82 -12.38
CA GLY A 668 29.02 12.97 -11.15
C GLY A 668 30.47 12.46 -11.25
N ASP A 669 31.38 13.11 -10.53
CA ASP A 669 32.80 12.77 -10.53
C ASP A 669 33.05 11.46 -9.74
N PRO A 670 33.57 10.38 -10.37
CA PRO A 670 33.92 9.14 -9.66
C PRO A 670 34.87 9.35 -8.46
N GLN A 671 35.71 10.39 -8.50
CA GLN A 671 36.62 10.71 -7.40
C GLN A 671 35.88 11.23 -6.15
N GLU A 672 34.79 11.97 -6.36
CA GLU A 672 33.91 12.43 -5.28
C GLU A 672 33.16 11.24 -4.68
N LEU A 673 32.59 10.36 -5.53
CA LEU A 673 31.93 9.15 -5.07
C LEU A 673 32.88 8.25 -4.26
N LEU A 674 34.13 8.09 -4.71
CA LEU A 674 35.15 7.35 -3.97
C LEU A 674 35.37 7.92 -2.56
N THR A 675 35.36 9.25 -2.44
CA THR A 675 35.50 9.95 -1.16
C THR A 675 34.29 9.70 -0.25
N GLN A 676 33.08 9.72 -0.82
CA GLN A 676 31.85 9.43 -0.09
C GLN A 676 31.82 7.97 0.40
N LEU A 677 32.16 7.00 -0.46
CA LEU A 677 32.25 5.57 -0.10
C LEU A 677 33.27 5.33 1.01
N LYS A 678 34.46 5.94 0.92
CA LYS A 678 35.48 5.85 1.99
C LYS A 678 35.02 6.53 3.29
N THR A 679 34.26 7.61 3.21
CA THR A 679 33.70 8.28 4.40
C THR A 679 32.67 7.38 5.07
N LEU A 680 31.78 6.78 4.28
CA LEU A 680 30.78 5.82 4.76
C LEU A 680 31.44 4.63 5.46
N ALA A 681 32.52 4.08 4.88
CA ALA A 681 33.31 2.99 5.48
C ALA A 681 33.94 3.33 6.84
N ASN A 682 34.13 4.62 7.15
CA ASN A 682 34.65 5.07 8.44
C ASN A 682 33.54 5.37 9.47
N SER A 683 32.26 5.22 9.12
CA SER A 683 31.15 5.40 10.06
C SER A 683 31.11 4.25 11.07
N PRO A 684 30.99 4.52 12.38
CA PRO A 684 30.98 3.47 13.41
C PRO A 684 29.76 2.54 13.31
N ASP A 685 28.70 2.98 12.63
CA ASP A 685 27.44 2.25 12.47
C ASP A 685 27.29 1.59 11.09
N PHE A 686 28.36 1.60 10.26
CA PHE A 686 28.32 1.04 8.91
C PHE A 686 29.06 -0.31 8.82
N GLU A 687 28.37 -1.31 8.29
CA GLU A 687 28.90 -2.64 7.98
C GLU A 687 28.94 -2.83 6.44
N PRO A 688 30.12 -2.99 5.83
CA PRO A 688 30.26 -3.21 4.39
C PRO A 688 29.60 -4.53 3.93
N ASP A 689 28.88 -4.50 2.82
CA ASP A 689 28.27 -5.66 2.16
C ASP A 689 28.78 -5.82 0.72
N ASN A 690 28.39 -6.91 0.02
CA ASN A 690 28.79 -7.15 -1.38
C ASN A 690 28.43 -5.97 -2.30
N ARG A 691 27.33 -5.29 -2.00
CA ARG A 691 26.88 -4.11 -2.74
C ARG A 691 27.91 -3.00 -2.62
N TYR A 692 28.26 -2.60 -1.39
CA TYR A 692 29.31 -1.61 -1.14
C TYR A 692 30.60 -1.94 -1.91
N TYR A 693 31.07 -3.19 -1.82
CA TYR A 693 32.29 -3.62 -2.51
C TYR A 693 32.16 -3.57 -4.03
N TYR A 694 31.00 -3.92 -4.58
CA TYR A 694 30.73 -3.80 -6.01
C TYR A 694 30.82 -2.34 -6.48
N HIS A 695 30.15 -1.43 -5.78
CA HIS A 695 30.17 0.00 -6.11
C HIS A 695 31.57 0.61 -5.95
N LEU A 696 32.31 0.18 -4.93
CA LEU A 696 33.70 0.56 -4.73
C LEU A 696 34.58 0.08 -5.91
N GLY A 697 34.40 -1.17 -6.34
CA GLY A 697 35.09 -1.74 -7.50
C GLY A 697 34.78 -0.99 -8.80
N LEU A 698 33.50 -0.71 -9.06
CA LEU A 698 33.07 0.08 -10.22
C LEU A 698 33.68 1.48 -10.21
N THR A 699 33.72 2.13 -9.05
CA THR A 699 34.29 3.48 -8.91
C THR A 699 35.80 3.46 -9.21
N TYR A 700 36.54 2.47 -8.70
CA TYR A 700 37.96 2.31 -9.02
C TYR A 700 38.20 2.00 -10.49
N GLU A 701 37.36 1.14 -11.09
CA GLU A 701 37.45 0.82 -12.51
C GLU A 701 37.27 2.07 -13.39
N LEU A 702 36.27 2.92 -13.09
CA LEU A 702 36.03 4.17 -13.79
C LEU A 702 37.17 5.19 -13.63
N LEU A 703 37.91 5.12 -12.51
CA LEU A 703 39.11 5.93 -12.27
C LEU A 703 40.37 5.35 -12.93
N GLY A 704 40.29 4.16 -13.53
CA GLY A 704 41.43 3.46 -14.13
C GLY A 704 42.37 2.79 -13.12
N ASP A 705 41.91 2.57 -11.88
CA ASP A 705 42.66 1.91 -10.81
C ASP A 705 42.31 0.41 -10.77
N GLU A 706 42.92 -0.34 -11.69
CA GLU A 706 42.62 -1.76 -11.90
C GLU A 706 42.88 -2.62 -10.65
N GLU A 707 43.99 -2.38 -9.93
CA GLU A 707 44.36 -3.16 -8.76
C GLU A 707 43.29 -3.05 -7.65
N ASN A 708 42.87 -1.82 -7.34
CA ASN A 708 41.84 -1.60 -6.32
C ASN A 708 40.44 -2.04 -6.79
N ALA A 709 40.15 -1.95 -8.09
CA ALA A 709 38.92 -2.48 -8.67
C ALA A 709 38.82 -4.00 -8.51
N VAL A 710 39.89 -4.73 -8.87
CA VAL A 710 39.98 -6.19 -8.73
C VAL A 710 39.83 -6.60 -7.27
N ASN A 711 40.53 -5.93 -6.35
CA ASN A 711 40.43 -6.22 -4.92
C ASN A 711 39.01 -6.04 -4.39
N ALA A 712 38.33 -4.95 -4.77
CA ALA A 712 36.96 -4.70 -4.36
C ALA A 712 35.97 -5.71 -4.98
N TYR A 713 36.12 -6.08 -6.25
CA TYR A 713 35.29 -7.12 -6.86
C TYR A 713 35.52 -8.51 -6.26
N LEU A 714 36.76 -8.85 -5.87
CA LEU A 714 37.03 -10.08 -5.13
C LEU A 714 36.31 -10.10 -3.79
N LEU A 715 36.31 -8.99 -3.03
CA LEU A 715 35.54 -8.88 -1.78
C LEU A 715 34.03 -9.03 -2.03
N ALA A 716 33.50 -8.40 -3.09
CA ALA A 716 32.10 -8.57 -3.48
C ALA A 716 31.77 -10.02 -3.90
N TRP A 717 32.75 -10.77 -4.43
CA TRP A 717 32.58 -12.17 -4.84
C TRP A 717 32.79 -13.17 -3.70
N GLN A 718 33.66 -12.90 -2.72
CA GLN A 718 33.99 -13.80 -1.61
C GLN A 718 32.76 -14.25 -0.82
N ASP A 719 31.80 -13.34 -0.59
CA ASP A 719 30.58 -13.65 0.16
C ASP A 719 29.44 -14.20 -0.75
N CYS A 720 29.76 -14.76 -1.93
CA CYS A 720 28.76 -15.34 -2.86
C CYS A 720 28.00 -16.53 -2.26
N CYS A 721 28.63 -17.19 -1.31
CA CYS A 721 28.44 -18.61 -1.05
C CYS A 721 28.25 -18.91 0.44
N ASP A 722 28.30 -17.88 1.29
CA ASP A 722 27.77 -17.95 2.64
C ASP A 722 26.25 -18.09 2.53
N THR A 723 25.77 -19.29 2.80
CA THR A 723 24.35 -19.61 2.86
C THR A 723 23.67 -18.60 3.78
N TRP A 724 22.47 -18.15 3.42
CA TRP A 724 21.52 -17.62 4.41
C TRP A 724 21.15 -18.77 5.36
N GLU A 725 22.08 -19.12 6.24
CA GLU A 725 22.08 -20.32 7.07
C GLU A 725 20.92 -20.33 8.09
N PHE A 726 20.23 -19.19 8.23
CA PHE A 726 19.18 -18.98 9.22
C PHE A 726 17.74 -19.21 8.72
N ALA A 727 17.48 -19.43 7.42
CA ALA A 727 16.09 -19.55 6.97
C ALA A 727 15.77 -20.71 6.00
N TYR A 728 16.61 -21.01 5.00
CA TYR A 728 16.25 -22.00 3.95
C TYR A 728 17.47 -22.74 3.36
N PRO A 729 17.89 -23.88 3.95
CA PRO A 729 19.08 -24.62 3.51
C PRO A 729 19.00 -25.24 2.10
N ASP A 730 17.82 -25.26 1.47
CA ASP A 730 17.60 -25.82 0.13
C ASP A 730 17.67 -24.77 -1.00
N LEU A 731 17.77 -23.47 -0.67
CA LEU A 731 17.89 -22.38 -1.64
C LEU A 731 19.31 -21.79 -1.58
N VAL A 732 20.19 -22.31 -2.44
CA VAL A 732 21.49 -21.66 -2.71
C VAL A 732 21.22 -20.46 -3.63
N THR A 733 20.74 -19.35 -3.06
CA THR A 733 20.63 -18.09 -3.79
C THR A 733 21.98 -17.37 -3.71
N ALA A 734 22.79 -17.46 -4.77
CA ALA A 734 24.01 -16.66 -4.84
C ALA A 734 23.68 -15.17 -4.79
N ASN A 735 24.50 -14.39 -4.08
CA ASN A 735 24.38 -12.94 -4.06
C ASN A 735 24.58 -12.38 -5.48
N PRO A 736 23.62 -11.67 -6.08
CA PRO A 736 23.77 -11.22 -7.46
C PRO A 736 24.85 -10.16 -7.67
N TYR A 737 25.22 -9.36 -6.66
CA TYR A 737 26.42 -8.52 -6.75
C TYR A 737 27.70 -9.36 -6.86
N ALA A 738 27.71 -10.57 -6.31
CA ALA A 738 28.81 -11.52 -6.49
C ALA A 738 28.82 -12.11 -7.91
N ILE A 739 27.66 -12.37 -8.52
CA ILE A 739 27.55 -12.76 -9.95
C ILE A 739 28.13 -11.65 -10.84
N MET A 740 27.72 -10.41 -10.59
CA MET A 740 28.20 -9.25 -11.32
C MET A 740 29.70 -9.02 -11.12
N ALA A 741 30.20 -9.15 -9.89
CA ALA A 741 31.63 -9.02 -9.60
C ALA A 741 32.44 -10.14 -10.26
N ARG A 742 31.95 -11.38 -10.23
CA ARG A 742 32.59 -12.51 -10.90
C ARG A 742 32.67 -12.31 -12.41
N ALA A 743 31.63 -11.71 -13.00
CA ALA A 743 31.58 -11.37 -14.43
C ALA A 743 32.66 -10.33 -14.82
N LYS A 744 33.18 -9.56 -13.86
CA LYS A 744 34.26 -8.57 -14.09
C LYS A 744 35.65 -9.19 -14.08
N LEU A 745 35.83 -10.42 -13.61
CA LEU A 745 37.13 -10.97 -13.26
C LEU A 745 37.50 -12.18 -14.12
N GLU A 746 38.74 -12.21 -14.62
CA GLU A 746 39.34 -13.37 -15.28
C GLU A 746 40.68 -13.72 -14.61
N PRO A 747 40.92 -15.00 -14.28
CA PRO A 747 42.19 -15.43 -13.72
C PRO A 747 43.33 -15.17 -14.70
N VAL A 748 44.47 -14.70 -14.20
CA VAL A 748 45.69 -14.55 -14.98
C VAL A 748 46.24 -15.96 -15.27
N PRO A 749 46.44 -16.33 -16.55
CA PRO A 749 46.86 -17.68 -16.96
C PRO A 749 48.19 -18.17 -16.41
#